data_AF-A0A349K4K4-F1
#
_entry.id   AF-A0A349K4K4-F1
#
_cell.length_a   1.000
_cell.length_b   1.000
_cell.length_c   1.000
_cell.angle_alpha   90.00
_cell.angle_beta   90.00
_cell.angle_gamma   90.00
#
_symmetry.space_group_name_H-M   'P 1'
#
loop_
_entity.id
_entity.type
_entity.pdbx_description
1 polymer ?
#
loop_
_entity_poly.entity_id
_entity_poly.type
_entity_poly.pdbx_seq_one_letter_code
_entity_poly.pdbx_strand_id
1 'polypeptide(L)'
;RLQVNNPDFTPGSRFKREYTNLYRMPVPVKMQFLLSYIGKQRQRPPRTDPNQSRYKVHIGITPAVTLWNPYNVPLVLNHGPDRATQIRFFNLPIALRWKKVGANGSYESQRPTSLSWITNRDRYGAGVFRAGGGDRHTGFELFVGGQKPIVFAPGEVRVFSLRQTSGPVEGALIEDTNQYRPIREVEPGWDPNKWLELPRSDRNGDRAHIEQERQGPGGRNDDGIGGALSFDANDQISFSISAAENPDLANGAALQFFFRQSSVVRQGEGGPGDNRWMRRQFQMISRMHEKGPGGRESEAAIDFHRELMRKGFPGERDEIEFPPIPGREIIGQTRPFLLVSLTAGCEVYHDTTGDAHGRRFASRPFLHSTPIVACPFVDREDHDSFYHHGWNWWVQDINSVLEAAVQVDPNNVNSYYGGGYSAEYGTTHLVQQEVPLTPLHSIASLSHARLGGYSLANDHLGPGAGETRVSYQFTTATGANGLFPHMVQAIGNSYAHPYLGAEEAVGSWTRHYSQANGPKNIPMVDHSYLANKALWDDYFFSSIAPHLVEIYEEDRKFSAEEVAHRAFFEERELPNRRLVPYRRGITENLLAELFGPGDAALERAELMASHLLVKGPFNVNSTSVDAWRALFSSLRGKAVATLPLEEALGQGVPIRAETADGLPVAPGSMANGTAYEGSSADPIEVEQWIAWRSLTDEEIKELAHAMVKQVKRRGPFLSLSEFVNRRLDGGDRSLSVKGALQSALDDPDVRINEGFRNSIRTFSEEEIGRLDPAFPEALEGPVAYGSAAYVDQADILRNLGGQLTPRGDTFVVRAYGDSLDPAGEVQARAWCEAVVQRVPEYLQATGDRGDPAHRKQSQLVNEANRRFGRRFRVVQFRWLSAEEV
;
A
#
# COMPACT_ATOMS: atom_id res chain seq x y z
N ARG A 1 -26.33 1.80 15.05
CA ARG A 1 -26.71 2.38 13.75
C ARG A 1 -25.51 3.14 13.18
N LEU A 2 -24.62 2.42 12.49
CA LEU A 2 -23.48 2.95 11.73
C LEU A 2 -23.49 2.18 10.40
N GLN A 3 -24.56 2.35 9.63
CA GLN A 3 -24.53 2.02 8.21
C GLN A 3 -23.93 3.25 7.54
N VAL A 4 -22.67 3.12 7.12
CA VAL A 4 -22.18 3.95 6.03
C VAL A 4 -23.12 3.66 4.87
N ASN A 5 -23.99 4.60 4.54
CA ASN A 5 -24.78 4.54 3.31
C ASN A 5 -23.79 4.48 2.16
N ASN A 6 -23.51 3.26 1.68
CA ASN A 6 -22.92 3.07 0.37
C ASN A 6 -23.87 3.75 -0.63
N PRO A 7 -23.37 4.53 -1.60
CA PRO A 7 -24.24 5.18 -2.56
C PRO A 7 -25.05 4.11 -3.30
N ASP A 8 -26.37 4.33 -3.28
CA ASP A 8 -27.39 3.46 -3.84
C ASP A 8 -27.10 3.16 -5.32
N PHE A 9 -27.06 1.87 -5.66
CA PHE A 9 -26.73 1.36 -6.99
C PHE A 9 -27.96 1.46 -7.92
N THR A 10 -28.01 2.45 -8.81
CA THR A 10 -29.06 2.52 -9.84
C THR A 10 -28.65 1.73 -11.10
N PRO A 11 -29.51 0.86 -11.68
CA PRO A 11 -29.21 0.14 -12.91
C PRO A 11 -29.23 1.05 -14.15
N GLY A 12 -28.23 0.96 -15.04
CA GLY A 12 -28.36 1.51 -16.41
C GLY A 12 -27.13 2.14 -17.08
N SER A 13 -25.98 2.28 -16.41
CA SER A 13 -24.77 2.83 -17.03
C SER A 13 -23.72 1.74 -17.30
N ARG A 14 -23.37 1.54 -18.59
CA ARG A 14 -22.25 0.71 -19.04
C ARG A 14 -20.96 1.16 -18.34
N PHE A 15 -20.20 0.22 -17.77
CA PHE A 15 -18.94 0.36 -17.01
C PHE A 15 -18.36 1.79 -16.93
N LYS A 16 -18.99 2.66 -16.14
CA LYS A 16 -18.47 3.98 -15.76
C LYS A 16 -18.21 3.98 -14.26
N ARG A 17 -17.01 3.57 -13.88
CA ARG A 17 -16.01 4.25 -13.02
C ARG A 17 -16.40 5.16 -11.83
N GLU A 18 -17.65 5.52 -11.57
CA GLU A 18 -17.98 6.76 -10.86
C GLU A 18 -17.96 6.72 -9.32
N TYR A 19 -17.59 5.61 -8.67
CA TYR A 19 -17.55 5.54 -7.19
C TYR A 19 -16.25 4.97 -6.56
N THR A 20 -15.13 4.95 -7.30
CA THR A 20 -13.86 4.32 -6.84
C THR A 20 -12.89 5.22 -6.05
N ASN A 21 -13.28 6.45 -5.78
CA ASN A 21 -12.34 7.55 -5.55
C ASN A 21 -11.87 7.74 -4.08
N LEU A 22 -12.44 7.02 -3.11
CA LEU A 22 -11.96 7.12 -1.71
C LEU A 22 -10.71 6.26 -1.45
N TYR A 23 -10.44 5.27 -2.30
CA TYR A 23 -9.34 4.31 -2.07
C TYR A 23 -8.52 3.95 -3.31
N ARG A 24 -8.95 4.30 -4.53
CA ARG A 24 -8.30 3.87 -5.79
C ARG A 24 -7.80 5.06 -6.59
N MET A 25 -6.60 5.51 -6.21
CA MET A 25 -5.77 6.44 -6.98
C MET A 25 -4.43 5.78 -7.27
N PRO A 26 -3.70 6.21 -8.31
CA PRO A 26 -2.29 5.87 -8.41
C PRO A 26 -1.55 6.43 -7.19
N VAL A 27 -0.48 5.76 -6.81
CA VAL A 27 0.28 6.00 -5.59
C VAL A 27 1.60 6.67 -5.95
N PRO A 28 2.02 7.74 -5.25
CA PRO A 28 3.36 8.28 -5.42
C PRO A 28 4.42 7.25 -5.02
N VAL A 29 5.40 7.01 -5.89
CA VAL A 29 6.55 6.11 -5.59
C VAL A 29 7.89 6.82 -5.68
N LYS A 30 7.97 7.94 -6.43
CA LYS A 30 9.14 8.83 -6.45
C LYS A 30 8.72 10.29 -6.52
N MET A 31 9.34 11.11 -5.68
CA MET A 31 9.26 12.56 -5.67
C MET A 31 10.67 13.09 -5.85
N GLN A 32 11.05 13.39 -7.09
CA GLN A 32 12.38 13.89 -7.42
C GLN A 32 12.27 15.31 -7.96
N PHE A 33 13.30 16.13 -7.72
CA PHE A 33 13.38 17.44 -8.37
C PHE A 33 14.82 17.95 -8.44
N LEU A 34 15.12 18.66 -9.53
CA LEU A 34 16.38 19.37 -9.68
C LEU A 34 16.25 20.77 -9.14
N LEU A 35 17.28 21.22 -8.41
CA LEU A 35 17.52 22.62 -8.19
C LEU A 35 18.55 23.14 -9.18
N SER A 36 18.22 24.27 -9.78
CA SER A 36 19.06 24.96 -10.74
C SER A 36 19.15 26.44 -10.43
N TYR A 37 20.15 27.12 -10.99
CA TYR A 37 20.27 28.57 -10.91
C TYR A 37 20.63 29.16 -12.28
N ILE A 38 20.19 30.40 -12.50
CA ILE A 38 20.43 31.14 -13.73
C ILE A 38 20.64 32.63 -13.45
N GLY A 39 21.55 33.23 -14.20
CA GLY A 39 21.77 34.67 -14.29
C GLY A 39 20.77 35.36 -15.19
N LYS A 40 19.93 36.23 -14.62
CA LYS A 40 19.02 37.11 -15.35
C LYS A 40 19.54 38.54 -15.35
N GLN A 41 19.26 39.25 -16.44
CA GLN A 41 19.57 40.67 -16.53
C GLN A 41 18.71 41.47 -15.54
N ARG A 42 19.33 42.34 -14.76
CA ARG A 42 18.64 43.29 -13.89
C ARG A 42 18.09 44.45 -14.71
N GLN A 43 17.02 45.07 -14.19
CA GLN A 43 16.66 46.40 -14.66
C GLN A 43 17.82 47.34 -14.35
N ARG A 44 18.16 48.21 -15.30
CA ARG A 44 19.33 49.10 -15.16
C ARG A 44 19.18 49.92 -13.87
N PRO A 45 20.09 49.73 -12.88
CA PRO A 45 19.98 50.46 -11.63
C PRO A 45 20.25 51.96 -11.87
N PRO A 46 19.56 52.87 -11.16
CA PRO A 46 19.93 54.28 -11.17
C PRO A 46 21.36 54.45 -10.63
N ARG A 47 22.05 55.52 -11.03
CA ARG A 47 23.43 55.79 -10.54
C ARG A 47 23.54 55.94 -9.03
N THR A 48 22.42 56.24 -8.35
CA THR A 48 22.33 56.39 -6.91
C THR A 48 22.12 55.07 -6.16
N ASP A 49 21.92 53.96 -6.88
CA ASP A 49 21.79 52.63 -6.27
C ASP A 49 23.18 52.14 -5.83
N PRO A 50 23.37 51.73 -4.56
CA PRO A 50 24.64 51.17 -4.11
C PRO A 50 25.01 49.86 -4.86
N ASN A 51 24.05 49.16 -5.46
CA ASN A 51 24.28 47.94 -6.22
C ASN A 51 24.17 48.20 -7.73
N GLN A 52 25.33 48.44 -8.34
CA GLN A 52 25.48 48.69 -9.77
C GLN A 52 25.60 47.41 -10.63
N SER A 53 25.50 46.21 -10.04
CA SER A 53 25.66 44.96 -10.77
C SER A 53 24.58 44.77 -11.84
N ARG A 54 24.95 44.16 -12.97
CA ARG A 54 24.06 44.06 -14.15
C ARG A 54 23.14 42.84 -14.13
N TYR A 55 23.48 41.81 -13.37
CA TYR A 55 22.79 40.53 -13.36
C TYR A 55 22.37 40.14 -11.95
N LYS A 56 21.46 39.18 -11.87
CA LYS A 56 20.95 38.59 -10.63
C LYS A 56 20.70 37.10 -10.77
N VAL A 57 20.80 36.38 -9.65
CA VAL A 57 20.59 34.93 -9.61
C VAL A 57 19.12 34.62 -9.34
N HIS A 58 18.48 33.89 -10.25
CA HIS A 58 17.20 33.22 -10.02
C HIS A 58 17.45 31.74 -9.73
N ILE A 59 16.58 31.14 -8.92
CA ILE A 59 16.60 29.71 -8.58
C ILE A 59 15.46 29.00 -9.27
N GLY A 60 15.65 27.74 -9.60
CA GLY A 60 14.70 26.92 -10.31
C GLY A 60 14.43 25.58 -9.68
N ILE A 61 13.19 25.12 -9.77
CA ILE A 61 12.78 23.76 -9.39
C ILE A 61 12.27 23.04 -10.64
N THR A 62 12.87 21.90 -10.98
CA THR A 62 12.44 21.03 -12.08
C THR A 62 11.92 19.72 -11.49
N PRO A 63 10.61 19.54 -11.30
CA PRO A 63 10.05 18.37 -10.63
C PRO A 63 9.84 17.18 -11.59
N ALA A 64 10.16 15.98 -11.10
CA ALA A 64 9.89 14.68 -11.69
C ALA A 64 9.13 13.82 -10.69
N VAL A 65 7.83 13.64 -10.90
CA VAL A 65 6.98 12.88 -9.98
C VAL A 65 6.54 11.59 -10.63
N THR A 66 6.82 10.46 -9.98
CA THR A 66 6.41 9.14 -10.47
C THR A 66 5.21 8.63 -9.70
N LEU A 67 4.14 8.32 -10.43
CA LEU A 67 2.92 7.72 -9.91
C LEU A 67 2.79 6.29 -10.45
N TRP A 68 2.31 5.39 -9.61
CA TRP A 68 2.15 3.97 -9.92
C TRP A 68 0.69 3.54 -9.75
N ASN A 69 0.14 2.82 -10.71
CA ASN A 69 -1.13 2.11 -10.55
C ASN A 69 -0.88 0.73 -9.93
N PRO A 70 -1.14 0.49 -8.63
CA PRO A 70 -0.89 -0.81 -8.02
C PRO A 70 -1.90 -1.89 -8.38
N TYR A 71 -2.97 -1.55 -9.12
CA TYR A 71 -4.12 -2.44 -9.31
C TYR A 71 -4.08 -3.21 -10.62
N ASN A 72 -4.75 -4.36 -10.63
CA ASN A 72 -4.98 -5.21 -11.80
C ASN A 72 -5.99 -4.64 -12.82
N VAL A 73 -6.45 -3.39 -12.63
CA VAL A 73 -7.42 -2.71 -13.50
C VAL A 73 -6.94 -1.30 -13.90
N PRO A 74 -7.36 -0.77 -15.05
CA PRO A 74 -7.00 0.59 -15.44
C PRO A 74 -7.55 1.66 -14.49
N LEU A 75 -6.73 2.66 -14.14
CA LEU A 75 -7.16 3.84 -13.37
C LEU A 75 -7.32 5.07 -14.27
N VAL A 76 -8.28 5.95 -13.94
CA VAL A 76 -8.37 7.27 -14.57
C VAL A 76 -8.32 8.33 -13.53
N LEU A 77 -7.40 9.25 -13.76
CA LEU A 77 -7.38 10.54 -13.12
C LEU A 77 -8.19 11.51 -13.99
N ASN A 78 -8.98 12.33 -13.30
CA ASN A 78 -9.90 13.32 -13.88
C ASN A 78 -11.14 12.74 -14.55
N HIS A 79 -12.30 13.05 -13.96
CA HIS A 79 -13.62 12.65 -14.47
C HIS A 79 -14.46 13.84 -14.95
N GLY A 80 -13.89 15.05 -15.02
CA GLY A 80 -14.64 16.23 -15.43
C GLY A 80 -13.88 17.55 -15.20
N PRO A 81 -14.35 18.64 -15.83
CA PRO A 81 -13.61 19.91 -15.93
C PRO A 81 -13.31 20.62 -14.60
N ASP A 82 -13.99 20.24 -13.51
CA ASP A 82 -13.84 20.84 -12.17
C ASP A 82 -13.04 19.92 -11.20
N ARG A 83 -12.38 18.88 -11.72
CA ARG A 83 -11.59 17.93 -10.94
C ARG A 83 -10.14 17.96 -11.40
N ALA A 84 -9.23 18.23 -10.47
CA ALA A 84 -7.80 17.99 -10.70
C ALA A 84 -7.21 17.23 -9.52
N THR A 85 -6.21 16.42 -9.82
CA THR A 85 -5.39 15.80 -8.78
C THR A 85 -4.19 16.69 -8.54
N GLN A 86 -3.85 16.91 -7.28
CA GLN A 86 -2.83 17.87 -6.90
C GLN A 86 -1.75 17.18 -6.07
N ILE A 87 -0.50 17.45 -6.45
CA ILE A 87 0.68 17.06 -5.70
C ILE A 87 1.27 18.33 -5.10
N ARG A 88 1.46 18.35 -3.78
CA ARG A 88 2.06 19.47 -3.08
C ARG A 88 3.27 18.98 -2.30
N PHE A 89 4.41 19.57 -2.60
CA PHE A 89 5.62 19.43 -1.81
C PHE A 89 5.72 20.65 -0.90
N PHE A 90 5.55 20.42 0.41
CA PHE A 90 5.56 21.48 1.41
C PHE A 90 7.00 21.78 1.78
N ASN A 91 7.58 20.99 2.66
CA ASN A 91 8.85 21.35 3.28
C ASN A 91 9.97 20.47 2.73
N LEU A 92 11.01 21.13 2.21
CA LEU A 92 12.36 20.57 2.14
C LEU A 92 13.26 21.49 2.96
N PRO A 93 13.86 21.03 4.07
CA PRO A 93 14.62 21.88 4.96
C PRO A 93 16.06 22.01 4.47
N ILE A 94 16.27 22.65 3.32
CA ILE A 94 17.60 23.06 2.83
C ILE A 94 17.72 24.58 2.75
N ALA A 95 18.91 25.09 3.02
CA ALA A 95 19.25 26.50 2.90
C ALA A 95 20.57 26.72 2.16
N LEU A 96 20.61 27.81 1.39
CA LEU A 96 21.76 28.21 0.59
C LEU A 96 22.49 29.38 1.26
N ARG A 97 23.80 29.27 1.41
CA ARG A 97 24.67 30.39 1.81
C ARG A 97 25.51 30.80 0.61
N TRP A 98 25.27 31.99 0.08
CA TRP A 98 25.98 32.50 -1.09
C TRP A 98 27.30 33.14 -0.70
N LYS A 99 28.31 32.96 -1.54
CA LYS A 99 29.62 33.60 -1.48
C LYS A 99 29.92 34.20 -2.86
N LYS A 100 30.29 35.48 -2.91
CA LYS A 100 30.62 36.18 -4.14
C LYS A 100 31.92 36.96 -3.97
N VAL A 101 32.83 36.85 -4.93
CA VAL A 101 34.07 37.65 -4.97
C VAL A 101 34.16 38.36 -6.31
N GLY A 102 34.22 39.69 -6.29
CA GLY A 102 34.21 40.50 -7.51
C GLY A 102 35.06 41.76 -7.39
N ALA A 103 35.02 42.59 -8.44
CA ALA A 103 35.76 43.86 -8.49
C ALA A 103 35.33 44.85 -7.38
N ASN A 104 34.13 44.67 -6.84
CA ASN A 104 33.55 45.51 -5.78
C ASN A 104 33.71 44.90 -4.37
N GLY A 105 34.56 43.90 -4.21
CA GLY A 105 34.83 43.23 -2.92
C GLY A 105 34.24 41.82 -2.83
N SER A 106 34.31 41.25 -1.62
CA SER A 106 33.74 39.94 -1.27
C SER A 106 32.43 40.08 -0.49
N TYR A 107 31.50 39.19 -0.76
CA TYR A 107 30.21 39.07 -0.07
C TYR A 107 30.00 37.63 0.37
N GLU A 108 29.45 37.46 1.56
CA GLU A 108 28.94 36.18 2.05
C GLU A 108 27.60 36.43 2.73
N SER A 109 26.61 35.58 2.44
CA SER A 109 25.30 35.65 3.10
C SER A 109 25.50 35.50 4.60
N GLN A 110 25.11 36.53 5.38
CA GLN A 110 25.21 36.49 6.84
C GLN A 110 24.35 35.35 7.41
N ARG A 111 23.15 35.19 6.85
CA ARG A 111 22.22 34.10 7.16
C ARG A 111 21.99 33.22 5.94
N PRO A 112 22.00 31.88 6.06
CA PRO A 112 21.52 31.01 5.00
C PRO A 112 20.10 31.36 4.58
N THR A 113 19.81 31.18 3.30
CA THR A 113 18.50 31.44 2.69
C THR A 113 17.81 30.11 2.41
N SER A 114 16.75 29.79 3.15
CA SER A 114 16.01 28.54 2.97
C SER A 114 15.28 28.49 1.63
N LEU A 115 15.10 27.28 1.08
CA LEU A 115 14.26 27.06 -0.09
C LEU A 115 12.82 27.54 0.17
N SER A 116 12.32 27.30 1.39
CA SER A 116 11.01 27.77 1.84
C SER A 116 10.85 29.29 1.75
N TRP A 117 11.88 30.05 2.13
CA TRP A 117 11.88 31.50 1.92
C TRP A 117 11.92 31.84 0.43
N ILE A 118 12.73 31.15 -0.39
CA ILE A 118 12.85 31.40 -1.85
C ILE A 118 11.51 31.16 -2.58
N THR A 119 10.72 30.16 -2.17
CA THR A 119 9.43 29.80 -2.78
C THR A 119 8.26 30.65 -2.29
N ASN A 120 8.28 31.12 -1.05
CA ASN A 120 7.15 31.79 -0.39
C ASN A 120 7.09 33.32 -0.64
N ARG A 121 6.44 33.76 -1.73
CA ARG A 121 6.28 35.18 -2.10
C ARG A 121 4.81 35.59 -1.93
N ASP A 122 4.44 35.97 -0.71
CA ASP A 122 3.06 36.36 -0.34
C ASP A 122 2.55 37.54 -1.20
N ARG A 123 1.30 37.44 -1.69
CA ARG A 123 0.47 38.50 -2.30
C ARG A 123 0.46 39.83 -1.53
N TYR A 124 0.74 39.83 -0.24
CA TYR A 124 0.80 41.02 0.63
C TYR A 124 2.20 41.62 0.81
N GLY A 125 3.21 41.13 0.09
CA GLY A 125 4.45 41.84 -0.20
C GLY A 125 5.41 42.12 0.97
N ALA A 126 5.20 41.57 2.16
CA ALA A 126 5.92 42.07 3.34
C ALA A 126 6.81 41.06 4.08
N GLY A 127 6.91 39.79 3.67
CA GLY A 127 7.71 38.80 4.42
C GLY A 127 7.25 38.57 5.87
N VAL A 128 6.15 39.21 6.30
CA VAL A 128 5.63 39.11 7.66
C VAL A 128 4.97 37.74 7.82
N PHE A 129 5.56 36.92 8.69
CA PHE A 129 4.93 35.73 9.25
C PHE A 129 3.74 36.14 10.12
N ARG A 130 2.60 36.50 9.52
CA ARG A 130 1.38 36.82 10.29
C ARG A 130 0.84 35.55 10.93
N ALA A 131 0.77 35.54 12.25
CA ALA A 131 0.08 34.50 13.00
C ALA A 131 -1.37 34.34 12.47
N GLY A 132 -1.75 33.12 12.08
CA GLY A 132 -3.11 32.78 11.64
C GLY A 132 -3.37 32.72 10.13
N GLY A 133 -2.40 33.04 9.26
CA GLY A 133 -2.50 32.85 7.80
C GLY A 133 -1.91 31.50 7.36
N GLY A 134 -2.70 30.43 7.43
CA GLY A 134 -2.19 29.06 7.59
C GLY A 134 -1.79 28.25 6.35
N ASP A 135 -2.17 28.58 5.11
CA ASP A 135 -1.88 27.71 3.95
C ASP A 135 -0.84 28.34 3.02
N ARG A 136 0.45 28.00 3.21
CA ARG A 136 1.58 28.51 2.40
C ARG A 136 2.34 27.33 1.79
N HIS A 137 2.92 27.50 0.60
CA HIS A 137 3.81 26.51 0.01
C HIS A 137 5.27 26.87 0.25
N THR A 138 6.05 25.86 0.57
CA THR A 138 7.47 25.94 0.95
C THR A 138 8.37 25.11 0.01
N GLY A 139 7.79 24.67 -1.12
CA GLY A 139 8.37 23.86 -2.18
C GLY A 139 7.65 24.12 -3.51
N PHE A 140 6.82 23.18 -3.97
CA PHE A 140 6.08 23.31 -5.23
C PHE A 140 4.68 22.68 -5.20
N GLU A 141 3.88 23.00 -6.22
CA GLU A 141 2.54 22.47 -6.45
C GLU A 141 2.39 22.08 -7.92
N LEU A 142 1.83 20.90 -8.17
CA LEU A 142 1.60 20.35 -9.51
C LEU A 142 0.17 19.83 -9.64
N PHE A 143 -0.38 19.93 -10.86
CA PHE A 143 -1.67 19.36 -11.20
C PHE A 143 -1.53 18.19 -12.18
N VAL A 144 -2.05 17.03 -11.79
CA VAL A 144 -2.08 15.81 -12.59
C VAL A 144 -3.52 15.57 -13.06
N GLY A 145 -3.69 15.53 -14.38
CA GLY A 145 -4.99 15.36 -15.02
C GLY A 145 -5.90 16.55 -14.76
N GLY A 146 -5.48 17.77 -15.11
CA GLY A 146 -6.31 18.97 -14.90
C GLY A 146 -7.30 19.19 -16.04
N GLN A 147 -6.80 19.36 -17.25
CA GLN A 147 -7.63 19.58 -18.45
C GLN A 147 -7.94 18.31 -19.23
N LYS A 148 -7.18 17.24 -18.98
CA LYS A 148 -7.27 15.98 -19.73
C LYS A 148 -7.39 14.80 -18.78
N PRO A 149 -8.22 13.79 -19.09
CA PRO A 149 -8.17 12.52 -18.39
C PRO A 149 -6.84 11.82 -18.63
N ILE A 150 -6.25 11.29 -17.56
CA ILE A 150 -5.03 10.47 -17.64
C ILE A 150 -5.43 9.05 -17.29
N VAL A 151 -5.25 8.13 -18.22
CA VAL A 151 -5.52 6.70 -18.03
C VAL A 151 -4.21 5.99 -17.70
N PHE A 152 -4.17 5.23 -16.62
CA PHE A 152 -3.10 4.30 -16.30
C PHE A 152 -3.53 2.89 -16.70
N ALA A 153 -2.67 2.15 -17.39
CA ALA A 153 -2.83 0.71 -17.56
C ALA A 153 -2.66 -0.02 -16.20
N PRO A 154 -3.15 -1.27 -16.07
CA PRO A 154 -2.89 -2.08 -14.87
C PRO A 154 -1.39 -2.13 -14.57
N GLY A 155 -1.00 -1.89 -13.32
CA GLY A 155 0.40 -1.92 -12.91
C GLY A 155 1.29 -0.75 -13.36
N GLU A 156 0.83 0.14 -14.23
CA GLU A 156 1.69 1.12 -14.91
C GLU A 156 2.38 2.10 -13.95
N VAL A 157 3.68 2.33 -14.16
CA VAL A 157 4.55 3.26 -13.44
C VAL A 157 4.91 4.41 -14.37
N ARG A 158 4.31 5.58 -14.14
CA ARG A 158 4.43 6.73 -15.05
C ARG A 158 5.06 7.93 -14.36
N VAL A 159 6.02 8.57 -15.03
CA VAL A 159 6.64 9.82 -14.57
C VAL A 159 5.93 11.02 -15.16
N PHE A 160 5.91 12.12 -14.41
CA PHE A 160 5.30 13.38 -14.79
C PHE A 160 6.25 14.54 -14.52
N SER A 161 6.28 15.49 -15.45
CA SER A 161 7.06 16.72 -15.34
C SER A 161 6.33 17.92 -15.93
N LEU A 162 6.88 19.11 -15.72
CA LEU A 162 6.24 20.35 -16.18
C LEU A 162 6.15 20.38 -17.70
N ARG A 163 4.98 20.77 -18.22
CA ARG A 163 4.78 21.02 -19.65
C ARG A 163 5.56 22.24 -20.16
N GLN A 164 5.77 23.23 -19.30
CA GLN A 164 6.34 24.52 -19.66
C GLN A 164 7.04 25.19 -18.47
N THR A 165 8.02 26.04 -18.78
CA THR A 165 8.71 26.85 -17.77
C THR A 165 7.78 27.96 -17.30
N SER A 166 7.59 28.11 -15.99
CA SER A 166 6.86 29.26 -15.46
C SER A 166 7.71 30.52 -15.60
N GLY A 167 7.15 31.63 -16.08
CA GLY A 167 7.85 32.92 -16.01
C GLY A 167 8.06 33.37 -14.55
N PRO A 168 8.97 34.31 -14.26
CA PRO A 168 9.30 34.74 -12.89
C PRO A 168 8.13 35.37 -12.12
N VAL A 169 7.06 35.80 -12.81
CA VAL A 169 5.82 36.29 -12.17
C VAL A 169 4.93 35.12 -11.75
N GLU A 170 4.82 34.09 -12.58
CA GLU A 170 3.93 32.94 -12.35
C GLU A 170 4.58 31.85 -11.47
N GLY A 171 5.89 31.67 -11.59
CA GLY A 171 6.69 30.77 -10.76
C GLY A 171 6.83 31.25 -9.32
N ALA A 172 6.66 32.55 -9.08
CA ALA A 172 6.74 33.13 -7.75
C ALA A 172 5.44 33.01 -6.93
N LEU A 173 4.30 32.69 -7.54
CA LEU A 173 2.99 32.72 -6.88
C LEU A 173 2.59 31.36 -6.29
N ILE A 174 3.49 30.68 -5.56
CA ILE A 174 3.22 29.34 -4.99
C ILE A 174 2.32 29.48 -3.74
N GLU A 175 1.06 29.87 -3.94
CA GLU A 175 0.00 29.97 -2.93
C GLU A 175 -1.13 28.97 -3.22
N ASP A 176 -1.72 28.37 -2.17
CA ASP A 176 -2.85 27.45 -2.32
C ASP A 176 -4.12 28.25 -2.49
N THR A 177 -4.39 28.60 -3.74
CA THR A 177 -5.63 29.27 -4.09
C THR A 177 -6.79 28.31 -4.29
N ASN A 178 -6.59 26.98 -4.17
CA ASN A 178 -7.52 25.93 -4.61
C ASN A 178 -8.01 26.14 -6.07
N GLN A 179 -7.23 26.88 -6.84
CA GLN A 179 -7.50 27.18 -8.23
C GLN A 179 -6.58 26.38 -9.10
N TYR A 180 -7.15 25.83 -10.16
CA TYR A 180 -6.37 25.20 -11.21
C TYR A 180 -5.43 26.21 -11.87
N ARG A 181 -4.15 25.86 -12.00
CA ARG A 181 -3.13 26.68 -12.68
C ARG A 181 -2.56 25.90 -13.86
N PRO A 182 -2.90 26.25 -15.12
CA PRO A 182 -2.39 25.55 -16.30
C PRO A 182 -0.85 25.54 -16.42
N ILE A 183 -0.17 26.55 -15.88
CA ILE A 183 1.31 26.62 -15.86
C ILE A 183 1.95 25.53 -14.97
N ARG A 184 1.19 24.95 -14.04
CA ARG A 184 1.61 23.87 -13.13
C ARG A 184 1.05 22.50 -13.51
N GLU A 185 0.36 22.41 -14.64
CA GLU A 185 -0.07 21.13 -15.17
C GLU A 185 1.16 20.34 -15.62
N VAL A 186 1.20 19.08 -15.20
CA VAL A 186 2.26 18.16 -15.61
C VAL A 186 1.77 17.22 -16.71
N GLU A 187 2.70 16.84 -17.58
CA GLU A 187 2.48 15.86 -18.64
C GLU A 187 3.32 14.62 -18.39
N PRO A 188 2.90 13.44 -18.90
CA PRO A 188 3.72 12.24 -18.89
C PRO A 188 5.10 12.48 -19.50
N GLY A 189 6.12 11.89 -18.89
CA GLY A 189 7.51 12.02 -19.30
C GLY A 189 8.32 13.00 -18.46
N TRP A 190 9.63 13.02 -18.73
CA TRP A 190 10.60 13.89 -18.08
C TRP A 190 11.19 14.88 -19.09
N ASP A 191 10.98 16.18 -18.85
CA ASP A 191 11.71 17.25 -19.55
C ASP A 191 12.47 18.14 -18.53
N PRO A 192 13.79 18.02 -18.45
CA PRO A 192 14.59 18.76 -17.48
C PRO A 192 14.72 20.26 -17.79
N ASN A 193 14.29 20.70 -18.98
CA ASN A 193 14.36 22.11 -19.41
C ASN A 193 13.14 22.93 -18.98
N LYS A 194 12.10 22.28 -18.41
CA LYS A 194 10.87 22.94 -17.93
C LYS A 194 10.90 23.04 -16.42
N TRP A 195 10.90 24.26 -15.90
CA TRP A 195 11.15 24.49 -14.49
C TRP A 195 10.29 25.63 -13.93
N LEU A 196 10.11 25.62 -12.62
CA LEU A 196 9.50 26.70 -11.87
C LEU A 196 10.55 27.78 -11.60
N GLU A 197 10.50 28.89 -12.32
CA GLU A 197 11.41 30.02 -12.13
C GLU A 197 11.06 30.85 -10.89
N LEU A 198 11.92 30.78 -9.89
CA LEU A 198 11.84 31.53 -8.64
C LEU A 198 12.73 32.78 -8.77
N PRO A 199 12.16 34.00 -8.67
CA PRO A 199 12.91 35.24 -8.87
C PRO A 199 13.84 35.60 -7.71
N ARG A 200 13.89 34.76 -6.67
CA ARG A 200 14.64 35.02 -5.44
C ARG A 200 15.81 34.05 -5.26
N SER A 201 16.85 34.50 -4.57
CA SER A 201 18.02 33.67 -4.24
C SER A 201 18.66 33.98 -2.88
N ASP A 202 18.60 35.21 -2.38
CA ASP A 202 19.22 35.60 -1.11
C ASP A 202 18.34 36.57 -0.30
N ARG A 203 18.07 36.22 0.97
CA ARG A 203 17.20 36.97 1.90
C ARG A 203 17.88 38.13 2.63
N ASN A 204 19.20 38.25 2.56
CA ASN A 204 19.94 39.20 3.38
C ASN A 204 19.67 40.67 2.96
N GLY A 205 19.91 41.61 3.87
CA GLY A 205 19.63 43.04 3.68
C GLY A 205 20.76 43.86 3.03
N ASP A 206 21.80 43.21 2.51
CA ASP A 206 22.97 43.87 1.94
C ASP A 206 22.64 44.52 0.58
N ARG A 207 22.37 45.82 0.62
CA ARG A 207 22.01 46.62 -0.56
C ARG A 207 23.12 46.76 -1.59
N ALA A 208 24.38 46.43 -1.29
CA ALA A 208 25.48 46.49 -2.27
C ALA A 208 25.56 45.23 -3.13
N HIS A 209 25.02 44.10 -2.65
CA HIS A 209 25.18 42.80 -3.29
C HIS A 209 23.86 42.10 -3.60
N ILE A 210 22.75 42.57 -3.05
CA ILE A 210 21.43 41.94 -3.20
C ILE A 210 20.48 42.95 -3.83
N GLU A 211 19.81 42.55 -4.91
CA GLU A 211 18.71 43.31 -5.46
C GLU A 211 17.53 43.14 -4.53
N GLN A 212 17.05 44.24 -3.96
CA GLN A 212 15.88 44.24 -3.09
C GLN A 212 14.61 44.33 -3.93
N GLU A 213 13.58 43.55 -3.60
CA GLU A 213 12.29 43.65 -4.31
C GLU A 213 11.64 45.03 -4.07
N ARG A 214 11.21 45.74 -5.14
CA ARG A 214 10.50 47.02 -4.99
C ARG A 214 9.05 46.75 -4.57
N GLN A 215 8.59 47.31 -3.45
CA GLN A 215 7.16 47.33 -3.12
C GLN A 215 6.38 48.43 -3.88
N GLY A 216 5.11 48.15 -4.19
CA GLY A 216 4.08 49.17 -4.41
C GLY A 216 3.79 49.96 -3.13
N PRO A 217 3.01 51.05 -3.20
CA PRO A 217 2.94 52.04 -2.13
C PRO A 217 2.18 51.51 -0.90
N GLY A 218 2.87 51.03 0.15
CA GLY A 218 2.24 50.87 1.48
C GLY A 218 2.78 49.87 2.52
N GLY A 219 3.83 49.08 2.33
CA GLY A 219 4.28 48.10 3.35
C GLY A 219 5.36 48.62 4.30
N ARG A 220 5.30 48.17 5.57
CA ARG A 220 6.33 48.42 6.62
C ARG A 220 7.50 47.42 6.47
N ASN A 221 8.71 47.88 6.80
CA ASN A 221 10.01 47.38 6.34
C ASN A 221 10.79 46.56 7.38
N ASP A 222 10.15 45.62 8.08
CA ASP A 222 10.76 45.16 9.34
C ASP A 222 11.36 43.73 9.29
N ASP A 223 11.22 42.96 8.19
CA ASP A 223 11.78 41.58 8.08
C ASP A 223 12.63 41.29 6.81
N GLY A 224 13.20 42.31 6.16
CA GLY A 224 14.20 42.11 5.10
C GLY A 224 13.63 41.88 3.71
N ILE A 225 13.90 42.83 2.82
CA ILE A 225 13.42 42.91 1.43
C ILE A 225 14.41 42.19 0.50
N GLY A 226 14.95 41.04 0.92
CA GLY A 226 15.85 40.25 0.08
C GLY A 226 15.14 39.86 -1.22
N GLY A 227 15.83 40.02 -2.35
CA GLY A 227 15.32 39.63 -3.66
C GLY A 227 16.26 38.61 -4.27
N ALA A 228 17.34 39.07 -4.89
CA ALA A 228 18.27 38.16 -5.57
C ALA A 228 19.72 38.61 -5.43
N LEU A 229 20.64 37.65 -5.23
CA LEU A 229 22.08 37.90 -5.30
C LEU A 229 22.40 38.55 -6.64
N SER A 230 22.96 39.75 -6.61
CA SER A 230 23.36 40.51 -7.79
C SER A 230 24.84 40.29 -8.09
N PHE A 231 25.19 40.25 -9.36
CA PHE A 231 26.55 39.97 -9.81
C PHE A 231 26.85 40.59 -11.19
N ASP A 232 28.13 40.66 -11.52
CA ASP A 232 28.65 40.99 -12.84
C ASP A 232 29.38 39.80 -13.48
N ALA A 233 29.58 39.84 -14.80
CA ALA A 233 30.08 38.69 -15.57
C ALA A 233 31.44 38.13 -15.12
N ASN A 234 32.25 38.91 -14.41
CA ASN A 234 33.57 38.52 -13.90
C ASN A 234 33.56 38.13 -12.42
N ASP A 235 32.45 38.32 -11.72
CA ASP A 235 32.34 37.92 -10.32
C ASP A 235 32.42 36.40 -10.22
N GLN A 236 33.12 35.89 -9.21
CA GLN A 236 33.13 34.48 -8.85
C GLN A 236 32.00 34.21 -7.86
N ILE A 237 31.12 33.28 -8.19
CA ILE A 237 29.94 32.92 -7.40
C ILE A 237 30.10 31.48 -6.92
N SER A 238 30.01 31.28 -5.61
CA SER A 238 29.98 29.97 -4.95
C SER A 238 28.85 29.97 -3.93
N PHE A 239 28.48 28.81 -3.42
CA PHE A 239 27.54 28.69 -2.33
C PHE A 239 27.70 27.36 -1.64
N SER A 240 27.08 27.25 -0.48
CA SER A 240 26.99 26.00 0.26
C SER A 240 25.55 25.70 0.62
N ILE A 241 25.24 24.41 0.78
CA ILE A 241 23.92 23.91 1.16
C ILE A 241 24.02 23.23 2.51
N SER A 242 23.20 23.67 3.45
CA SER A 242 23.05 23.07 4.78
C SER A 242 21.57 22.83 5.08
N ALA A 243 21.29 22.15 6.19
CA ALA A 243 19.93 22.06 6.71
C ALA A 243 19.34 23.46 6.97
N ALA A 244 18.10 23.70 6.56
CA ALA A 244 17.43 24.97 6.77
C ALA A 244 17.18 25.24 8.24
N GLU A 245 17.18 26.53 8.61
CA GLU A 245 16.64 26.97 9.87
C GLU A 245 15.12 26.75 9.89
N ASN A 246 14.62 26.13 10.95
CA ASN A 246 13.22 25.75 11.15
C ASN A 246 12.17 26.90 11.13
N PRO A 247 12.44 28.19 11.51
CA PRO A 247 11.42 29.26 11.41
C PRO A 247 10.83 29.50 10.02
N ASP A 248 11.48 29.00 8.97
CA ASP A 248 11.01 29.12 7.59
C ASP A 248 10.03 28.00 7.16
N LEU A 249 9.80 26.97 7.98
CA LEU A 249 8.93 25.82 7.66
C LEU A 249 7.46 26.10 8.03
N ALA A 250 6.54 25.83 7.11
CA ALA A 250 5.16 26.35 7.16
C ALA A 250 4.30 25.79 8.32
N ASN A 251 4.47 24.52 8.65
CA ASN A 251 3.65 23.79 9.62
C ASN A 251 4.47 23.00 10.65
N GLY A 252 5.76 23.32 10.78
CA GLY A 252 6.66 22.71 11.75
C GLY A 252 7.04 21.26 11.47
N ALA A 253 6.81 20.71 10.27
CA ALA A 253 7.39 19.43 9.86
C ALA A 253 8.62 19.66 8.96
N ALA A 254 9.67 18.86 9.14
CA ALA A 254 10.89 18.91 8.35
C ALA A 254 10.65 18.55 6.88
N LEU A 255 10.05 17.38 6.67
CA LEU A 255 9.84 16.81 5.34
C LEU A 255 8.35 16.55 5.17
N GLN A 256 7.74 17.08 4.12
CA GLN A 256 6.34 16.80 3.84
C GLN A 256 5.96 16.95 2.38
N PHE A 257 5.24 15.96 1.86
CA PHE A 257 4.44 16.13 0.64
C PHE A 257 3.10 15.40 0.77
N PHE A 258 2.13 15.80 -0.04
CA PHE A 258 0.89 15.04 -0.19
C PHE A 258 0.42 14.97 -1.62
N PHE A 259 -0.37 13.93 -1.87
CA PHE A 259 -1.18 13.76 -3.07
C PHE A 259 -2.65 13.78 -2.66
N ARG A 260 -3.40 14.74 -3.20
CA ARG A 260 -4.82 14.90 -2.91
C ARG A 260 -5.62 15.07 -4.19
N GLN A 261 -6.85 14.61 -4.18
CA GLN A 261 -7.80 15.03 -5.18
C GLN A 261 -8.58 16.24 -4.66
N SER A 262 -8.66 17.29 -5.46
CA SER A 262 -9.38 18.51 -5.09
C SER A 262 -10.37 18.90 -6.19
N SER A 263 -11.55 19.37 -5.78
CA SER A 263 -12.36 20.21 -6.66
C SER A 263 -11.60 21.51 -6.86
N VAL A 264 -11.01 21.70 -8.02
CA VAL A 264 -10.33 22.95 -8.35
C VAL A 264 -11.28 23.79 -9.18
N VAL A 265 -11.51 25.02 -8.74
CA VAL A 265 -12.21 26.03 -9.54
C VAL A 265 -11.24 26.60 -10.57
N ARG A 266 -11.74 27.00 -11.74
CA ARG A 266 -10.89 27.64 -12.75
C ARG A 266 -10.30 28.94 -12.19
N GLN A 267 -9.12 29.31 -12.68
CA GLN A 267 -8.46 30.55 -12.30
C GLN A 267 -9.41 31.75 -12.49
N GLY A 268 -9.63 32.51 -11.41
CA GLY A 268 -10.48 33.70 -11.41
C GLY A 268 -11.96 33.45 -11.11
N GLU A 269 -12.42 32.20 -11.00
CA GLU A 269 -13.83 31.83 -10.79
C GLU A 269 -14.17 31.43 -9.34
N GLY A 270 -13.22 31.50 -8.40
CA GLY A 270 -13.37 31.01 -7.02
C GLY A 270 -13.17 32.06 -5.93
N GLY A 271 -14.03 32.03 -4.89
CA GLY A 271 -13.85 32.77 -3.64
C GLY A 271 -13.12 31.96 -2.55
N PRO A 272 -12.64 32.59 -1.46
CA PRO A 272 -12.06 31.88 -0.32
C PRO A 272 -13.09 30.90 0.27
N GLY A 273 -12.81 29.59 0.20
CA GLY A 273 -13.65 28.55 0.80
C GLY A 273 -14.53 27.72 -0.14
N ASP A 274 -14.43 27.85 -1.47
CA ASP A 274 -15.22 27.04 -2.43
C ASP A 274 -14.65 25.61 -2.63
N ASN A 275 -14.29 24.95 -1.53
CA ASN A 275 -13.74 23.61 -1.51
C ASN A 275 -14.88 22.58 -1.46
N ARG A 276 -15.53 22.32 -2.59
CA ARG A 276 -16.64 21.35 -2.65
C ARG A 276 -16.19 19.93 -2.26
N TRP A 277 -14.96 19.53 -2.62
CA TRP A 277 -14.41 18.21 -2.32
C TRP A 277 -12.89 18.26 -2.12
N MET A 278 -12.43 18.19 -0.87
CA MET A 278 -11.03 17.95 -0.54
C MET A 278 -10.89 16.59 0.12
N ARG A 279 -10.22 15.64 -0.56
CA ARG A 279 -9.92 14.33 0.03
C ARG A 279 -8.45 13.99 -0.23
N ARG A 280 -7.65 14.07 0.84
CA ARG A 280 -6.24 13.67 0.84
C ARG A 280 -6.15 12.16 0.67
N GLN A 281 -5.26 11.70 -0.20
CA GLN A 281 -5.15 10.29 -0.58
C GLN A 281 -3.82 9.69 -0.15
N PHE A 282 -2.73 10.46 -0.19
CA PHE A 282 -1.40 10.05 0.28
C PHE A 282 -0.70 11.23 0.96
N GLN A 283 0.04 10.98 2.04
CA GLN A 283 0.87 11.99 2.70
C GLN A 283 2.14 11.37 3.30
N MET A 284 3.30 11.88 2.93
CA MET A 284 4.52 11.67 3.71
C MET A 284 4.74 12.89 4.59
N ILE A 285 5.02 12.69 5.87
CA ILE A 285 5.33 13.79 6.79
C ILE A 285 6.30 13.34 7.88
N SER A 286 7.20 14.21 8.32
CA SER A 286 7.98 13.99 9.54
C SER A 286 7.22 14.45 10.79
N ARG A 287 7.75 14.11 11.97
CA ARG A 287 7.37 14.69 13.26
C ARG A 287 7.17 16.20 13.17
N MET A 288 6.12 16.68 13.86
CA MET A 288 5.78 18.10 13.93
C MET A 288 6.43 18.77 15.13
N HIS A 289 6.69 20.07 15.02
CA HIS A 289 7.30 20.90 16.05
C HIS A 289 6.38 22.07 16.40
N GLU A 290 6.34 22.45 17.69
CA GLU A 290 5.56 23.60 18.17
C GLU A 290 6.46 24.83 18.36
N LYS A 291 5.89 26.03 18.14
CA LYS A 291 6.57 27.29 18.44
C LYS A 291 6.48 27.60 19.94
N GLY A 292 7.61 27.82 20.60
CA GLY A 292 7.68 28.26 21.99
C GLY A 292 7.26 29.72 22.21
N PRO A 293 7.26 30.22 23.47
CA PRO A 293 6.96 31.62 23.78
C PRO A 293 7.84 32.58 22.97
N GLY A 294 7.22 33.56 22.29
CA GLY A 294 7.93 34.48 21.38
C GLY A 294 8.12 33.93 19.95
N GLY A 295 7.51 32.80 19.61
CA GLY A 295 7.49 32.26 18.23
C GLY A 295 8.75 31.50 17.84
N ARG A 296 9.69 31.28 18.78
CA ARG A 296 10.94 30.54 18.57
C ARG A 296 10.75 29.08 18.96
N GLU A 297 11.22 28.17 18.14
CA GLU A 297 11.14 26.73 18.39
C GLU A 297 12.20 26.26 19.39
N SER A 298 12.03 25.05 19.92
CA SER A 298 12.99 24.38 20.81
C SER A 298 14.25 23.95 20.05
N GLU A 299 15.40 23.92 20.74
CA GLU A 299 16.67 23.43 20.19
C GLU A 299 16.53 21.99 19.66
N ALA A 300 15.85 21.13 20.41
CA ALA A 300 15.57 19.75 19.99
C ALA A 300 14.83 19.67 18.64
N ALA A 301 14.08 20.71 18.23
CA ALA A 301 13.44 20.75 16.93
C ALA A 301 14.47 20.98 15.83
N ILE A 302 15.33 21.96 16.02
CA ILE A 302 16.41 22.30 15.10
C ILE A 302 17.33 21.10 14.90
N ASP A 303 17.69 20.42 15.99
CA ASP A 303 18.55 19.24 15.95
C ASP A 303 17.95 18.09 15.14
N PHE A 304 16.65 17.81 15.33
CA PHE A 304 15.95 16.78 14.55
C PHE A 304 15.98 17.08 13.05
N HIS A 305 15.68 18.32 12.65
CA HIS A 305 15.71 18.72 11.24
C HIS A 305 17.11 18.62 10.66
N ARG A 306 18.10 19.10 11.40
CA ARG A 306 19.51 19.05 10.98
C ARG A 306 19.95 17.61 10.77
N GLU A 307 19.68 16.73 11.73
CA GLU A 307 20.07 15.32 11.68
C GLU A 307 19.33 14.57 10.57
N LEU A 308 18.03 14.83 10.37
CA LEU A 308 17.24 14.25 9.29
C LEU A 308 17.83 14.59 7.90
N MET A 309 18.29 15.83 7.73
CA MET A 309 18.90 16.28 6.47
C MET A 309 20.34 15.81 6.32
N ARG A 310 21.12 15.85 7.41
CA ARG A 310 22.51 15.38 7.44
C ARG A 310 22.60 13.97 6.91
N LYS A 311 21.71 13.06 7.35
CA LYS A 311 21.63 11.68 6.82
C LYS A 311 21.39 11.63 5.32
N GLY A 312 20.57 12.54 4.80
CA GLY A 312 20.28 12.66 3.37
C GLY A 312 21.43 13.23 2.53
N PHE A 313 22.47 13.79 3.16
CA PHE A 313 23.57 14.43 2.46
C PHE A 313 24.68 13.41 2.12
N PRO A 314 25.41 13.61 1.02
CA PRO A 314 26.50 12.72 0.62
C PRO A 314 27.54 12.55 1.74
N GLY A 315 27.67 11.33 2.24
CA GLY A 315 28.66 10.96 3.26
C GLY A 315 28.42 11.58 4.64
N GLU A 316 27.18 11.81 5.05
CA GLU A 316 26.91 12.16 6.46
C GLU A 316 27.15 13.66 6.77
N ARG A 317 27.40 14.50 5.75
CA ARG A 317 27.99 15.83 5.92
C ARG A 317 26.97 16.87 6.39
N ASP A 318 27.44 17.84 7.17
CA ASP A 318 26.61 18.98 7.60
C ASP A 318 26.33 19.98 6.46
N GLU A 319 27.25 20.06 5.49
CA GLU A 319 27.20 21.04 4.42
C GLU A 319 27.81 20.50 3.11
N ILE A 320 27.22 20.89 1.99
CA ILE A 320 27.69 20.60 0.63
C ILE A 320 28.19 21.91 0.03
N GLU A 321 29.48 21.99 -0.27
CA GLU A 321 30.13 23.19 -0.84
C GLU A 321 30.19 23.11 -2.37
N PHE A 322 29.77 24.18 -3.05
CA PHE A 322 29.84 24.31 -4.50
C PHE A 322 30.94 25.30 -4.89
N PRO A 323 31.87 24.89 -5.76
CA PRO A 323 33.06 25.69 -6.07
C PRO A 323 32.70 27.00 -6.78
N PRO A 324 33.57 28.03 -6.67
CA PRO A 324 33.36 29.31 -7.33
C PRO A 324 33.38 29.18 -8.85
N ILE A 325 32.39 29.80 -9.49
CA ILE A 325 32.29 29.89 -10.95
C ILE A 325 32.18 31.34 -11.42
N PRO A 326 32.73 31.69 -12.60
CA PRO A 326 32.51 32.99 -13.21
C PRO A 326 31.04 33.26 -13.51
N GLY A 327 30.54 34.46 -13.18
CA GLY A 327 29.16 34.87 -13.45
C GLY A 327 28.75 34.74 -14.91
N ARG A 328 29.69 34.89 -15.87
CA ARG A 328 29.46 34.64 -17.30
C ARG A 328 28.92 33.24 -17.62
N GLU A 329 29.22 32.22 -16.80
CA GLU A 329 28.78 30.84 -17.04
C GLU A 329 27.30 30.62 -16.77
N ILE A 330 26.65 31.52 -16.03
CA ILE A 330 25.23 31.40 -15.68
C ILE A 330 24.36 32.45 -16.37
N ILE A 331 24.94 33.40 -17.12
CA ILE A 331 24.16 34.41 -17.84
C ILE A 331 23.43 33.74 -19.01
N GLY A 332 22.11 33.66 -18.92
CA GLY A 332 21.28 33.08 -19.98
C GLY A 332 21.36 31.55 -20.10
N GLN A 333 22.14 30.89 -19.25
CA GLN A 333 22.29 29.44 -19.20
C GLN A 333 21.92 28.92 -17.81
N THR A 334 20.97 27.97 -17.76
CA THR A 334 20.60 27.29 -16.53
C THR A 334 21.68 26.30 -16.13
N ARG A 335 22.03 26.29 -14.85
CA ARG A 335 22.98 25.33 -14.28
C ARG A 335 22.30 24.53 -13.16
N PRO A 336 22.09 23.21 -13.32
CA PRO A 336 21.67 22.36 -12.21
C PRO A 336 22.80 22.25 -11.19
N PHE A 337 22.44 22.09 -9.92
CA PHE A 337 23.40 21.92 -8.83
C PHE A 337 23.02 20.83 -7.84
N LEU A 338 21.74 20.52 -7.69
CA LEU A 338 21.29 19.52 -6.74
C LEU A 338 20.14 18.70 -7.32
N LEU A 339 20.21 17.38 -7.19
CA LEU A 339 19.05 16.49 -7.30
C LEU A 339 18.58 16.16 -5.88
N VAL A 340 17.31 16.42 -5.60
CA VAL A 340 16.63 15.95 -4.40
C VAL A 340 15.77 14.76 -4.80
N SER A 341 15.86 13.67 -4.03
CA SER A 341 15.13 12.44 -4.30
C SER A 341 14.47 11.93 -3.03
N LEU A 342 13.17 11.67 -3.11
CA LEU A 342 12.44 10.89 -2.12
C LEU A 342 11.79 9.71 -2.85
N THR A 343 12.05 8.49 -2.42
CA THR A 343 11.58 7.28 -3.11
C THR A 343 11.01 6.25 -2.13
N ALA A 344 9.88 5.65 -2.47
CA ALA A 344 9.37 4.46 -1.78
C ALA A 344 10.30 3.29 -2.07
N GLY A 345 10.72 2.47 -1.10
CA GLY A 345 11.73 1.42 -1.32
C GLY A 345 11.48 0.50 -2.54
N CYS A 346 12.53 -0.15 -3.09
CA CYS A 346 12.42 -1.20 -4.14
C CYS A 346 13.11 -2.55 -3.79
N GLU A 347 12.69 -3.66 -4.43
CA GLU A 347 12.92 -5.04 -3.94
C GLU A 347 14.40 -5.36 -3.74
N VAL A 348 15.22 -4.88 -4.68
CA VAL A 348 16.67 -4.98 -4.61
C VAL A 348 17.28 -3.62 -4.28
N TYR A 349 18.43 -3.71 -3.60
CA TYR A 349 19.20 -2.56 -3.16
C TYR A 349 19.88 -1.84 -4.33
N HIS A 350 20.04 -0.52 -4.21
CA HIS A 350 20.92 0.29 -5.07
C HIS A 350 22.14 0.70 -4.23
N ASP A 351 23.31 0.12 -4.48
CA ASP A 351 24.56 0.37 -3.73
C ASP A 351 25.16 1.79 -3.91
N THR A 352 24.60 2.64 -4.78
CA THR A 352 25.36 3.77 -5.35
C THR A 352 25.10 5.17 -4.78
N THR A 353 24.20 5.41 -3.81
CA THR A 353 23.80 6.82 -3.48
C THR A 353 23.43 7.15 -2.01
N GLY A 354 24.40 7.36 -1.09
CA GLY A 354 24.28 8.18 0.15
C GLY A 354 23.44 7.70 1.36
N ASP A 355 24.00 7.74 2.57
CA ASP A 355 23.61 6.98 3.79
C ASP A 355 22.24 7.22 4.50
N ALA A 356 21.33 8.08 4.00
CA ALA A 356 19.90 8.05 4.43
C ALA A 356 19.13 6.89 3.77
N HIS A 357 19.81 5.75 3.71
CA HIS A 357 19.33 4.49 3.19
C HIS A 357 18.60 3.76 4.30
N GLY A 358 17.28 3.61 4.14
CA GLY A 358 16.47 2.84 5.05
C GLY A 358 15.94 1.54 4.46
N ARG A 359 16.01 1.24 3.14
CA ARG A 359 15.25 0.08 2.65
C ARG A 359 15.65 -0.58 1.32
N ARG A 360 15.85 -1.91 1.36
CA ARG A 360 15.36 -2.91 0.37
C ARG A 360 13.85 -3.07 0.58
N PHE A 361 13.00 -2.81 -0.41
CA PHE A 361 11.57 -3.10 -0.38
C PHE A 361 11.35 -4.56 -0.11
N ALA A 362 11.20 -4.87 1.15
CA ALA A 362 10.46 -6.05 1.46
C ALA A 362 9.00 -5.77 1.10
N SER A 363 8.48 -6.48 0.11
CA SER A 363 7.03 -6.57 -0.11
C SER A 363 6.32 -7.14 1.13
N ARG A 364 7.09 -7.57 2.14
CA ARG A 364 6.68 -8.08 3.44
C ARG A 364 5.53 -7.26 4.01
N PRO A 365 4.34 -7.88 4.12
CA PRO A 365 3.12 -7.15 4.44
C PRO A 365 3.13 -6.49 5.83
N PHE A 366 3.94 -7.02 6.76
CA PHE A 366 4.00 -6.61 8.16
C PHE A 366 4.89 -5.40 8.43
N LEU A 367 5.62 -4.92 7.43
CA LEU A 367 6.45 -3.73 7.55
C LEU A 367 5.73 -2.58 6.86
N HIS A 368 5.72 -1.39 7.49
CA HIS A 368 4.95 -0.16 7.21
C HIS A 368 5.15 0.51 5.84
N SER A 369 5.41 -0.28 4.82
CA SER A 369 6.51 0.00 3.94
C SER A 369 6.11 -0.18 2.47
N THR A 370 4.94 -0.76 2.21
CA THR A 370 4.33 -0.58 0.89
C THR A 370 3.78 0.85 0.77
N PRO A 371 4.13 1.61 -0.31
CA PRO A 371 3.58 2.94 -0.54
C PRO A 371 2.06 2.90 -0.77
N ILE A 372 1.48 1.71 -0.98
CA ILE A 372 0.03 1.48 -1.01
C ILE A 372 -0.62 1.85 0.34
N VAL A 373 0.14 1.78 1.45
CA VAL A 373 -0.23 2.33 2.76
C VAL A 373 0.02 3.84 2.76
N ALA A 374 -1.04 4.65 2.79
CA ALA A 374 -0.95 6.01 2.26
C ALA A 374 -0.46 7.10 3.25
N CYS A 375 0.24 6.78 4.33
CA CYS A 375 0.71 7.80 5.28
C CYS A 375 2.06 7.50 6.00
N PRO A 376 3.22 7.47 5.31
CA PRO A 376 4.53 7.40 5.98
C PRO A 376 4.74 8.56 6.97
N PHE A 377 5.20 8.26 8.20
CA PHE A 377 5.34 9.25 9.27
C PHE A 377 6.69 9.21 9.99
N VAL A 378 7.70 9.94 9.53
CA VAL A 378 9.05 9.88 10.12
C VAL A 378 9.07 10.51 11.52
N ASP A 379 9.04 9.69 12.56
CA ASP A 379 8.93 10.11 13.97
C ASP A 379 10.26 10.18 14.73
N ARG A 380 11.24 9.38 14.31
CA ARG A 380 12.62 9.35 14.83
C ARG A 380 13.62 9.35 13.68
N GLU A 381 14.87 9.63 13.99
CA GLU A 381 15.99 9.81 13.07
C GLU A 381 16.93 8.59 12.99
N ASP A 382 16.55 7.46 13.58
CA ASP A 382 17.31 6.20 13.55
C ASP A 382 16.94 5.29 12.36
N HIS A 383 17.83 4.34 12.06
CA HIS A 383 17.67 3.41 10.93
C HIS A 383 16.41 2.55 11.05
N ASP A 384 16.08 2.12 12.27
CA ASP A 384 14.85 1.39 12.59
C ASP A 384 13.60 2.18 12.16
N SER A 385 13.51 3.45 12.55
CA SER A 385 12.40 4.32 12.14
C SER A 385 12.33 4.49 10.62
N PHE A 386 13.45 4.72 9.95
CA PHE A 386 13.47 4.92 8.48
C PHE A 386 13.03 3.67 7.72
N TYR A 387 13.44 2.50 8.21
CA TYR A 387 13.00 1.23 7.66
C TYR A 387 11.49 1.03 7.81
N HIS A 388 10.94 1.33 8.99
CA HIS A 388 9.51 1.24 9.25
C HIS A 388 8.71 2.06 8.25
N HIS A 389 9.02 3.35 8.07
CA HIS A 389 8.16 4.24 7.26
C HIS A 389 8.23 4.01 5.74
N GLY A 390 9.23 3.26 5.26
CA GLY A 390 9.24 2.70 3.91
C GLY A 390 9.69 3.65 2.79
N TRP A 391 10.22 4.83 3.14
CA TRP A 391 10.68 5.86 2.20
C TRP A 391 12.12 6.25 2.48
N ASN A 392 12.92 6.34 1.43
CA ASN A 392 14.29 6.87 1.47
C ASN A 392 14.28 8.31 0.95
N TRP A 393 15.22 9.13 1.40
CA TRP A 393 15.49 10.42 0.78
C TRP A 393 16.98 10.72 0.76
N TRP A 394 17.44 11.38 -0.28
CA TRP A 394 18.81 11.85 -0.37
C TRP A 394 18.89 13.07 -1.28
N VAL A 395 20.01 13.76 -1.17
CA VAL A 395 20.41 14.78 -2.13
C VAL A 395 21.74 14.41 -2.77
N GLN A 396 21.89 14.79 -4.03
CA GLN A 396 23.10 14.56 -4.80
C GLN A 396 23.51 15.88 -5.44
N ASP A 397 24.76 16.29 -5.24
CA ASP A 397 25.36 17.37 -6.01
C ASP A 397 25.55 16.91 -7.46
N ILE A 398 25.12 17.75 -8.39
CA ILE A 398 25.18 17.47 -9.83
C ILE A 398 25.68 18.70 -10.57
N ASN A 399 26.42 18.51 -11.65
CA ASN A 399 26.87 19.58 -12.54
C ASN A 399 26.13 19.59 -13.88
N SER A 400 25.43 18.50 -14.18
CA SER A 400 24.67 18.32 -15.41
C SER A 400 23.38 17.57 -15.13
N VAL A 401 22.37 17.82 -15.97
CA VAL A 401 21.13 17.04 -15.98
C VAL A 401 21.41 15.56 -16.30
N LEU A 402 22.47 15.27 -17.06
CA LEU A 402 22.86 13.89 -17.39
C LEU A 402 23.33 13.09 -16.17
N GLU A 403 23.75 13.78 -15.10
CA GLU A 403 24.12 13.16 -13.82
C GLU A 403 22.90 12.90 -12.94
N ALA A 404 21.71 13.40 -13.31
CA ALA A 404 20.49 13.19 -12.54
C ALA A 404 19.99 11.74 -12.69
N ALA A 405 19.78 11.06 -11.57
CA ALA A 405 19.24 9.71 -11.51
C ALA A 405 17.73 9.60 -11.81
N VAL A 406 17.19 10.46 -12.68
CA VAL A 406 15.79 10.39 -13.13
C VAL A 406 15.74 9.52 -14.39
N GLN A 407 15.46 8.22 -14.21
CA GLN A 407 15.38 7.28 -15.31
C GLN A 407 13.95 7.11 -15.84
N VAL A 408 13.85 7.06 -17.17
CA VAL A 408 12.61 6.91 -17.93
C VAL A 408 12.79 5.85 -19.02
N ASP A 409 11.69 5.28 -19.48
CA ASP A 409 11.71 4.35 -20.61
C ASP A 409 12.12 5.05 -21.92
N PRO A 410 12.48 4.30 -22.98
CA PRO A 410 12.87 4.90 -24.26
C PRO A 410 11.81 5.80 -24.92
N ASN A 411 10.53 5.63 -24.54
CA ASN A 411 9.43 6.45 -25.03
C ASN A 411 9.26 7.77 -24.24
N ASN A 412 10.03 7.96 -23.17
CA ASN A 412 9.92 9.07 -22.23
C ASN A 412 8.50 9.24 -21.67
N VAL A 413 7.89 8.14 -21.21
CA VAL A 413 6.56 8.12 -20.59
C VAL A 413 6.61 7.43 -19.24
N ASN A 414 7.17 6.22 -19.23
CA ASN A 414 7.18 5.38 -18.03
C ASN A 414 8.48 5.56 -17.26
N SER A 415 8.43 5.18 -15.98
CA SER A 415 9.60 5.05 -15.14
C SER A 415 9.63 3.67 -14.51
N TYR A 416 10.70 3.34 -13.80
CA TYR A 416 10.93 2.03 -13.24
C TYR A 416 10.62 1.97 -11.74
N TYR A 417 9.99 0.90 -11.30
CA TYR A 417 9.69 0.56 -9.90
C TYR A 417 9.58 -0.98 -9.72
N GLY A 418 9.30 -1.47 -8.51
CA GLY A 418 9.24 -2.90 -8.20
C GLY A 418 10.59 -3.40 -7.73
N GLY A 419 11.39 -3.97 -8.62
CA GLY A 419 12.75 -4.41 -8.29
C GLY A 419 13.72 -3.26 -7.99
N GLY A 420 13.65 -2.15 -8.74
CA GLY A 420 14.52 -0.98 -8.57
C GLY A 420 13.95 0.26 -9.25
N TYR A 421 14.70 1.37 -9.25
CA TYR A 421 14.29 2.62 -9.91
C TYR A 421 14.92 2.85 -11.29
N SER A 422 15.77 1.92 -11.73
CA SER A 422 16.48 1.97 -13.00
C SER A 422 15.98 0.90 -13.97
N ALA A 423 16.36 1.05 -15.24
CA ALA A 423 16.12 0.03 -16.27
C ALA A 423 16.84 -1.30 -16.01
N GLU A 424 17.85 -1.33 -15.12
CA GLU A 424 18.63 -2.53 -14.80
C GLU A 424 17.94 -3.42 -13.76
N TYR A 425 17.08 -2.84 -12.92
CA TYR A 425 16.51 -3.54 -11.77
C TYR A 425 14.98 -3.43 -11.67
N GLY A 426 14.38 -2.41 -12.30
CA GLY A 426 12.94 -2.14 -12.17
C GLY A 426 12.15 -2.46 -13.43
N THR A 427 10.83 -2.49 -13.28
CA THR A 427 9.86 -2.67 -14.36
C THR A 427 8.96 -1.45 -14.49
N THR A 428 8.36 -1.27 -15.66
CA THR A 428 7.37 -0.21 -15.94
C THR A 428 5.95 -0.62 -15.56
N HIS A 429 5.70 -1.90 -15.34
CA HIS A 429 4.37 -2.44 -15.00
C HIS A 429 4.46 -3.44 -13.86
N LEU A 430 3.76 -3.15 -12.77
CA LEU A 430 3.79 -3.90 -11.52
C LEU A 430 2.40 -3.96 -10.89
N VAL A 431 1.77 -5.13 -10.83
CA VAL A 431 0.48 -5.29 -10.14
C VAL A 431 0.73 -5.85 -8.74
N GLN A 432 0.15 -5.22 -7.72
CA GLN A 432 0.32 -5.63 -6.32
C GLN A 432 -0.99 -5.74 -5.56
N GLN A 433 -2.08 -5.20 -6.11
CA GLN A 433 -3.39 -5.17 -5.46
C GLN A 433 -4.47 -5.60 -6.43
N GLU A 434 -5.36 -6.45 -5.94
CA GLU A 434 -6.56 -6.80 -6.66
C GLU A 434 -7.69 -5.80 -6.40
N VAL A 435 -8.40 -5.43 -7.46
CA VAL A 435 -9.77 -4.93 -7.37
C VAL A 435 -10.72 -6.08 -7.69
N PRO A 436 -11.45 -6.63 -6.70
CA PRO A 436 -12.43 -7.68 -6.97
C PRO A 436 -13.50 -7.17 -7.92
N LEU A 437 -13.65 -7.84 -9.07
CA LEU A 437 -14.72 -7.55 -10.03
C LEU A 437 -15.94 -8.43 -9.82
N THR A 438 -15.74 -9.61 -9.25
CA THR A 438 -16.78 -10.56 -8.87
C THR A 438 -16.90 -10.66 -7.34
N PRO A 439 -18.03 -11.16 -6.82
CA PRO A 439 -18.15 -11.50 -5.41
C PRO A 439 -17.04 -12.45 -4.94
N LEU A 440 -16.60 -12.26 -3.70
CA LEU A 440 -15.56 -13.10 -3.09
C LEU A 440 -16.10 -14.49 -2.77
N HIS A 441 -15.29 -15.53 -2.98
CA HIS A 441 -15.67 -16.93 -2.76
C HIS A 441 -14.79 -17.66 -1.73
N SER A 442 -13.72 -17.03 -1.25
CA SER A 442 -12.82 -17.56 -0.23
C SER A 442 -12.37 -16.45 0.71
N ILE A 443 -12.10 -16.79 1.97
CA ILE A 443 -11.56 -15.84 2.96
C ILE A 443 -10.22 -15.29 2.49
N ALA A 444 -9.38 -16.15 1.90
CA ALA A 444 -8.11 -15.73 1.33
C ALA A 444 -8.26 -14.75 0.15
N SER A 445 -9.44 -14.60 -0.46
CA SER A 445 -9.68 -13.52 -1.44
C SER A 445 -9.69 -12.12 -0.81
N LEU A 446 -9.70 -12.02 0.52
CA LEU A 446 -9.50 -10.78 1.27
C LEU A 446 -8.02 -10.47 1.52
N SER A 447 -7.06 -11.21 0.95
CA SER A 447 -5.63 -10.97 1.18
C SER A 447 -5.26 -9.52 0.88
N HIS A 448 -5.78 -8.94 -0.19
CA HIS A 448 -5.57 -7.52 -0.58
C HIS A 448 -6.37 -6.49 0.24
N ALA A 449 -7.06 -6.90 1.31
CA ALA A 449 -7.70 -5.95 2.22
C ALA A 449 -6.66 -5.12 2.98
N ARG A 450 -6.90 -3.81 3.09
CA ARG A 450 -6.06 -2.88 3.85
C ARG A 450 -6.50 -2.85 5.31
N LEU A 451 -5.60 -3.22 6.22
CA LEU A 451 -5.84 -3.24 7.66
C LEU A 451 -5.01 -2.15 8.36
N GLY A 452 -5.48 -1.63 9.50
CA GLY A 452 -4.67 -0.80 10.41
C GLY A 452 -4.72 0.73 10.27
N GLY A 453 -5.77 1.34 9.68
CA GLY A 453 -5.85 2.82 9.70
C GLY A 453 -7.15 3.47 9.21
N TYR A 454 -7.57 3.23 7.97
CA TYR A 454 -8.64 4.06 7.38
C TYR A 454 -10.05 3.81 7.93
N SER A 455 -10.36 2.57 8.32
CA SER A 455 -11.72 2.15 8.70
C SER A 455 -12.14 2.58 10.11
N LEU A 456 -11.23 3.15 10.91
CA LEU A 456 -11.49 3.59 12.28
C LEU A 456 -11.44 5.12 12.44
N ALA A 457 -11.38 5.85 11.32
CA ALA A 457 -11.34 7.31 11.24
C ALA A 457 -12.60 7.96 11.84
N ASN A 458 -12.48 8.57 13.02
CA ASN A 458 -13.56 9.36 13.61
C ASN A 458 -13.44 10.87 13.32
N ASP A 459 -12.29 11.33 12.81
CA ASP A 459 -11.96 12.73 12.51
C ASP A 459 -11.40 12.91 11.08
N HIS A 460 -11.40 14.16 10.59
CA HIS A 460 -10.84 14.51 9.28
C HIS A 460 -9.33 14.18 9.17
N LEU A 461 -8.86 13.90 7.95
CA LEU A 461 -7.49 13.51 7.63
C LEU A 461 -6.46 14.62 7.94
N GLY A 462 -5.91 14.61 9.15
CA GLY A 462 -4.68 15.31 9.56
C GLY A 462 -4.71 16.84 9.39
N PRO A 463 -3.69 17.55 9.89
CA PRO A 463 -3.72 18.99 9.92
C PRO A 463 -3.82 19.57 8.51
N GLY A 464 -4.73 20.53 8.30
CA GLY A 464 -4.60 21.51 7.21
C GLY A 464 -3.17 22.08 7.15
N ALA A 465 -2.74 22.67 6.03
CA ALA A 465 -1.43 23.34 6.00
C ALA A 465 -1.25 24.36 7.14
N GLY A 466 -2.36 24.92 7.65
CA GLY A 466 -2.39 25.86 8.78
C GLY A 466 -2.68 25.27 10.15
N GLU A 467 -2.88 23.97 10.24
CA GLU A 467 -3.18 23.29 11.49
C GLU A 467 -1.89 22.65 12.02
N THR A 468 -1.43 23.09 13.19
CA THR A 468 -0.16 22.65 13.79
C THR A 468 -0.41 22.02 15.17
N ARG A 469 -1.66 21.64 15.44
CA ARG A 469 -2.16 21.25 16.77
C ARG A 469 -2.48 19.76 16.86
N VAL A 470 -2.81 19.34 18.08
CA VAL A 470 -3.11 17.98 18.59
C VAL A 470 -4.05 17.12 17.71
N SER A 471 -4.80 17.68 16.77
CA SER A 471 -5.75 16.96 15.90
C SER A 471 -5.12 15.79 15.13
N TYR A 472 -3.87 15.91 14.68
CA TYR A 472 -3.16 14.79 14.04
C TYR A 472 -3.04 13.55 14.93
N GLN A 473 -2.86 13.75 16.24
CA GLN A 473 -2.73 12.65 17.21
C GLN A 473 -4.05 11.91 17.44
N PHE A 474 -5.18 12.52 17.06
CA PHE A 474 -6.51 11.92 17.14
C PHE A 474 -6.95 11.32 15.80
N THR A 475 -6.30 11.69 14.68
CA THR A 475 -6.58 11.13 13.36
C THR A 475 -6.14 9.65 13.28
N THR A 476 -7.07 8.74 13.50
CA THR A 476 -6.89 7.29 13.32
C THR A 476 -6.78 6.91 11.83
N ALA A 477 -7.37 7.72 10.94
CA ALA A 477 -7.47 7.50 9.49
C ALA A 477 -6.13 7.32 8.78
N THR A 478 -5.07 7.99 9.25
CA THR A 478 -3.73 7.96 8.65
C THR A 478 -2.83 6.88 9.25
N GLY A 479 -3.38 5.95 10.05
CA GLY A 479 -2.58 4.98 10.81
C GLY A 479 -1.78 5.62 11.95
N ALA A 480 -2.03 6.90 12.26
CA ALA A 480 -1.33 7.60 13.32
C ALA A 480 -1.76 7.07 14.70
N ASN A 481 -3.06 6.95 15.00
CA ASN A 481 -3.55 6.53 16.33
C ASN A 481 -4.44 5.25 16.31
N GLY A 482 -4.35 4.44 15.23
CA GLY A 482 -5.13 3.20 15.03
C GLY A 482 -4.39 1.92 15.49
N LEU A 483 -4.87 0.75 15.04
CA LEU A 483 -4.16 -0.52 15.22
C LEU A 483 -2.92 -0.57 14.31
N PHE A 484 -1.75 -0.36 14.89
CA PHE A 484 -0.45 -0.39 14.23
C PHE A 484 0.00 -1.84 13.98
N PRO A 485 0.62 -2.22 12.86
CA PRO A 485 0.93 -1.40 11.70
C PRO A 485 -0.24 -1.32 10.70
N HIS A 486 -0.17 -0.46 9.68
CA HIS A 486 -1.05 -0.62 8.53
C HIS A 486 -0.44 -1.63 7.54
N MET A 487 -1.22 -2.61 7.12
CA MET A 487 -0.75 -3.80 6.38
C MET A 487 -1.70 -4.13 5.21
N VAL A 488 -1.15 -4.73 4.16
CA VAL A 488 -1.89 -5.44 3.07
C VAL A 488 -1.49 -6.91 3.09
N GLN A 489 -2.11 -7.80 2.31
CA GLN A 489 -1.72 -9.23 2.21
C GLN A 489 -1.73 -9.97 3.57
N ALA A 490 -2.60 -9.52 4.49
CA ALA A 490 -2.68 -10.04 5.85
C ALA A 490 -3.50 -11.33 5.95
N ILE A 491 -4.69 -11.32 5.35
CA ILE A 491 -5.71 -12.35 5.53
C ILE A 491 -5.37 -13.56 4.66
N GLY A 492 -5.36 -14.75 5.25
CA GLY A 492 -4.91 -15.99 4.62
C GLY A 492 -3.39 -16.23 4.74
N ASN A 493 -2.60 -15.20 5.01
CA ASN A 493 -1.18 -15.29 5.37
C ASN A 493 -0.99 -15.20 6.89
N SER A 494 0.19 -15.58 7.41
CA SER A 494 0.46 -15.49 8.85
C SER A 494 1.93 -15.28 9.18
N TYR A 495 2.54 -14.27 8.57
CA TYR A 495 3.92 -13.92 8.88
C TYR A 495 4.02 -13.18 10.21
N ALA A 496 4.98 -13.57 11.06
CA ALA A 496 5.26 -12.88 12.31
C ALA A 496 5.73 -11.45 12.08
N HIS A 497 5.34 -10.55 12.98
CA HIS A 497 5.86 -9.20 13.01
C HIS A 497 7.19 -9.18 13.78
N PRO A 498 8.28 -8.61 13.24
CA PRO A 498 9.61 -8.66 13.88
C PRO A 498 9.72 -7.84 15.18
N TYR A 499 8.75 -6.96 15.47
CA TYR A 499 8.69 -6.17 16.71
C TYR A 499 7.62 -6.65 17.68
N LEU A 500 7.10 -7.85 17.48
CA LEU A 500 6.31 -8.57 18.46
C LEU A 500 7.10 -9.83 18.83
N GLY A 501 7.12 -10.20 20.11
CA GLY A 501 7.73 -11.46 20.55
C GLY A 501 7.13 -12.67 19.83
N ALA A 502 7.84 -13.80 19.85
CA ALA A 502 7.40 -15.02 19.18
C ALA A 502 6.01 -15.50 19.66
N GLU A 503 5.72 -15.28 20.93
CA GLU A 503 4.48 -15.57 21.65
C GLU A 503 3.44 -14.44 21.63
N GLU A 504 3.75 -13.29 21.02
CA GLU A 504 2.90 -12.11 21.06
C GLU A 504 2.16 -11.88 19.74
N ALA A 505 0.86 -11.61 19.83
CA ALA A 505 0.06 -11.10 18.71
C ALA A 505 -0.40 -9.65 18.91
N VAL A 506 -0.17 -9.10 20.10
CA VAL A 506 -0.49 -7.72 20.47
C VAL A 506 0.61 -7.22 21.40
N GLY A 507 1.13 -6.04 21.10
CA GLY A 507 2.13 -5.33 21.89
C GLY A 507 1.85 -3.84 21.90
N SER A 508 2.88 -3.04 22.17
CA SER A 508 2.78 -1.58 22.17
C SER A 508 3.89 -0.97 21.34
N TRP A 509 3.57 0.11 20.64
CA TRP A 509 4.51 0.91 19.87
C TRP A 509 4.52 2.35 20.36
N THR A 510 5.69 2.95 20.50
CA THR A 510 5.84 4.33 20.97
C THR A 510 6.00 5.26 19.76
N ARG A 511 5.07 6.21 19.59
CA ARG A 511 5.10 7.23 18.52
C ARG A 511 5.44 8.61 19.06
N HIS A 512 6.28 9.34 18.32
CA HIS A 512 6.65 10.72 18.62
C HIS A 512 5.99 11.69 17.62
N TYR A 513 4.74 12.09 17.88
CA TYR A 513 4.00 12.96 16.94
C TYR A 513 4.48 14.41 16.96
N SER A 514 4.73 14.95 18.16
CA SER A 514 5.28 16.29 18.33
C SER A 514 6.14 16.41 19.57
N GLN A 515 7.02 17.42 19.60
CA GLN A 515 7.90 17.63 20.77
C GLN A 515 7.15 18.03 22.04
N ALA A 516 6.08 18.80 21.90
CA ALA A 516 5.37 19.40 23.03
C ALA A 516 4.51 18.40 23.81
N ASN A 517 3.93 17.41 23.11
CA ASN A 517 2.97 16.48 23.69
C ASN A 517 3.61 15.16 24.13
N GLY A 518 4.92 15.00 23.92
CA GLY A 518 5.67 13.79 24.25
C GLY A 518 5.30 12.56 23.42
N PRO A 519 5.99 11.42 23.67
CA PRO A 519 5.65 10.14 23.05
C PRO A 519 4.26 9.65 23.48
N LYS A 520 3.60 8.90 22.60
CA LYS A 520 2.38 8.16 22.90
C LYS A 520 2.54 6.68 22.57
N ASN A 521 1.98 5.84 23.43
CA ASN A 521 1.90 4.41 23.20
C ASN A 521 0.62 4.09 22.43
N ILE A 522 0.77 3.41 21.30
CA ILE A 522 -0.34 2.89 20.49
C ILE A 522 -0.28 1.36 20.46
N PRO A 523 -1.41 0.66 20.23
CA PRO A 523 -1.40 -0.79 20.08
C PRO A 523 -0.66 -1.22 18.81
N MET A 524 0.35 -2.09 18.96
CA MET A 524 0.97 -2.86 17.87
C MET A 524 0.26 -4.22 17.79
N VAL A 525 -0.11 -4.69 16.61
CA VAL A 525 -0.84 -5.95 16.44
C VAL A 525 -0.35 -6.75 15.25
N ASP A 526 -0.38 -8.07 15.40
CA ASP A 526 -0.22 -9.03 14.32
C ASP A 526 -1.56 -9.15 13.58
N HIS A 527 -1.74 -8.31 12.55
CA HIS A 527 -2.99 -8.26 11.78
C HIS A 527 -3.32 -9.59 11.12
N SER A 528 -2.32 -10.31 10.61
CA SER A 528 -2.53 -11.64 10.03
C SER A 528 -3.08 -12.61 11.07
N TYR A 529 -2.43 -12.72 12.24
CA TYR A 529 -2.87 -13.62 13.30
C TYR A 529 -4.30 -13.31 13.75
N LEU A 530 -4.57 -12.04 14.08
CA LEU A 530 -5.87 -11.61 14.60
C LEU A 530 -6.99 -11.73 13.56
N ALA A 531 -6.75 -11.30 12.32
CA ALA A 531 -7.76 -11.38 11.27
C ALA A 531 -8.07 -12.84 10.92
N ASN A 532 -7.06 -13.70 10.83
CA ASN A 532 -7.32 -15.11 10.55
C ASN A 532 -8.06 -15.80 11.69
N LYS A 533 -7.72 -15.48 12.94
CA LYS A 533 -8.40 -15.99 14.13
C LYS A 533 -9.87 -15.56 14.17
N ALA A 534 -10.18 -14.35 13.72
CA ALA A 534 -11.54 -13.85 13.64
C ALA A 534 -12.34 -14.40 12.44
N LEU A 535 -11.67 -14.73 11.32
CA LEU A 535 -12.36 -15.05 10.07
C LEU A 535 -12.46 -16.56 9.79
N TRP A 536 -11.37 -17.32 9.91
CA TRP A 536 -11.29 -18.69 9.37
C TRP A 536 -12.14 -19.73 10.10
N ASP A 537 -12.53 -19.47 11.35
CA ASP A 537 -13.33 -20.40 12.14
C ASP A 537 -14.83 -20.05 12.18
N ASP A 538 -15.18 -18.78 11.94
CA ASP A 538 -16.54 -18.26 12.12
C ASP A 538 -17.23 -17.84 10.81
N TYR A 539 -16.48 -17.58 9.75
CA TYR A 539 -17.00 -17.05 8.49
C TYR A 539 -16.67 -17.94 7.30
N PHE A 540 -17.49 -17.87 6.26
CA PHE A 540 -17.18 -18.37 4.93
C PHE A 540 -17.98 -17.57 3.89
N PHE A 541 -17.57 -17.62 2.63
CA PHE A 541 -18.34 -17.03 1.54
C PHE A 541 -19.20 -18.10 0.86
N SER A 542 -20.52 -17.92 0.93
CA SER A 542 -21.49 -18.86 0.36
C SER A 542 -21.54 -18.84 -1.16
N SER A 543 -20.95 -17.83 -1.81
CA SER A 543 -21.14 -17.47 -3.22
C SER A 543 -22.58 -17.13 -3.63
N ILE A 544 -23.50 -17.00 -2.66
CA ILE A 544 -24.83 -16.44 -2.86
C ILE A 544 -24.70 -14.92 -2.77
N ALA A 545 -24.42 -14.29 -3.90
CA ALA A 545 -24.15 -12.86 -4.00
C ALA A 545 -24.73 -12.29 -5.31
N PRO A 546 -25.07 -11.00 -5.36
CA PRO A 546 -25.62 -10.41 -6.58
C PRO A 546 -24.53 -10.29 -7.67
N HIS A 547 -24.92 -10.55 -8.91
CA HIS A 547 -24.10 -10.28 -10.09
C HIS A 547 -24.43 -8.88 -10.59
N LEU A 548 -23.61 -7.90 -10.21
CA LEU A 548 -23.91 -6.47 -10.41
C LEU A 548 -23.48 -5.94 -11.79
N VAL A 549 -22.54 -6.64 -12.44
CA VAL A 549 -21.90 -6.23 -13.69
C VAL A 549 -21.80 -7.42 -14.64
N GLU A 550 -21.90 -7.14 -15.94
CA GLU A 550 -21.64 -8.12 -17.00
C GLU A 550 -20.14 -8.05 -17.30
N ILE A 551 -19.39 -9.05 -16.85
CA ILE A 551 -17.92 -9.06 -16.94
C ILE A 551 -17.47 -9.92 -18.13
N TYR A 552 -18.19 -11.01 -18.39
CA TYR A 552 -17.95 -11.94 -19.49
C TYR A 552 -19.03 -11.78 -20.60
N GLU A 553 -18.73 -12.23 -21.82
CA GLU A 553 -19.60 -12.06 -23.01
C GLU A 553 -21.00 -12.70 -22.88
N GLU A 554 -21.24 -13.54 -21.87
CA GLU A 554 -22.52 -14.22 -21.60
C GLU A 554 -23.12 -13.91 -20.21
N ASP A 555 -22.51 -13.01 -19.44
CA ASP A 555 -22.98 -12.71 -18.09
C ASP A 555 -24.35 -12.04 -18.10
N ARG A 556 -25.17 -12.40 -17.12
CA ARG A 556 -26.43 -11.72 -16.82
C ARG A 556 -26.43 -11.26 -15.37
N LYS A 557 -27.10 -10.14 -15.14
CA LYS A 557 -27.34 -9.65 -13.78
C LYS A 557 -28.33 -10.54 -13.06
N PHE A 558 -27.99 -10.90 -11.83
CA PHE A 558 -28.84 -11.67 -10.92
C PHE A 558 -28.79 -11.02 -9.54
N SER A 559 -29.93 -11.00 -8.85
CA SER A 559 -29.97 -10.72 -7.41
C SER A 559 -29.39 -11.91 -6.63
N ALA A 560 -28.96 -11.68 -5.39
CA ALA A 560 -28.52 -12.78 -4.52
C ALA A 560 -29.64 -13.80 -4.26
N GLU A 561 -30.89 -13.33 -4.20
CA GLU A 561 -32.07 -14.18 -4.04
C GLU A 561 -32.31 -15.06 -5.26
N GLU A 562 -32.18 -14.54 -6.48
CA GLU A 562 -32.28 -15.32 -7.72
C GLU A 562 -31.17 -16.38 -7.81
N VAL A 563 -29.94 -16.02 -7.42
CA VAL A 563 -28.81 -16.99 -7.35
C VAL A 563 -29.13 -18.12 -6.37
N ALA A 564 -29.65 -17.78 -5.18
CA ALA A 564 -30.04 -18.78 -4.18
C ALA A 564 -31.19 -19.66 -4.69
N HIS A 565 -32.24 -19.05 -5.26
CA HIS A 565 -33.41 -19.76 -5.78
C HIS A 565 -33.01 -20.82 -6.81
N ARG A 566 -32.19 -20.43 -7.78
CA ARG A 566 -31.67 -21.32 -8.81
C ARG A 566 -30.88 -22.49 -8.24
N ALA A 567 -30.08 -22.24 -7.21
CA ALA A 567 -29.30 -23.29 -6.57
C ALA A 567 -30.20 -24.29 -5.82
N PHE A 568 -31.12 -23.77 -5.01
CA PHE A 568 -31.97 -24.60 -4.16
C PHE A 568 -33.06 -25.35 -4.93
N PHE A 569 -33.67 -24.75 -5.96
CA PHE A 569 -34.88 -25.25 -6.60
C PHE A 569 -34.73 -25.59 -8.09
N GLU A 570 -33.72 -25.09 -8.80
CA GLU A 570 -33.52 -25.32 -10.24
C GLU A 570 -32.28 -26.18 -10.55
N GLU A 571 -31.68 -26.79 -9.54
CA GLU A 571 -30.48 -27.64 -9.64
C GLU A 571 -29.27 -26.97 -10.32
N ARG A 572 -29.20 -25.64 -10.28
CA ARG A 572 -28.03 -24.89 -10.76
C ARG A 572 -26.91 -24.93 -9.71
N GLU A 573 -25.67 -24.96 -10.18
CA GLU A 573 -24.52 -24.89 -9.30
C GLU A 573 -24.31 -23.45 -8.80
N LEU A 574 -23.92 -23.32 -7.53
CA LEU A 574 -23.41 -22.05 -7.02
C LEU A 574 -22.05 -21.73 -7.68
N PRO A 575 -21.66 -20.44 -7.77
CA PRO A 575 -20.35 -20.07 -8.32
C PRO A 575 -19.19 -20.81 -7.63
N ASN A 576 -19.26 -20.99 -6.31
CA ASN A 576 -18.44 -21.97 -5.62
C ASN A 576 -19.10 -23.36 -5.71
N ARG A 577 -18.71 -24.15 -6.73
CA ARG A 577 -19.24 -25.51 -6.98
C ARG A 577 -19.01 -26.52 -5.87
N ARG A 578 -18.15 -26.21 -4.89
CA ARG A 578 -17.94 -27.06 -3.70
C ARG A 578 -19.04 -26.88 -2.67
N LEU A 579 -19.77 -25.76 -2.69
CA LEU A 579 -20.93 -25.55 -1.85
C LEU A 579 -22.17 -26.11 -2.55
N VAL A 580 -22.78 -27.11 -1.92
CA VAL A 580 -23.96 -27.78 -2.46
C VAL A 580 -25.18 -27.53 -1.57
N PRO A 581 -26.33 -27.17 -2.15
CA PRO A 581 -27.58 -26.96 -1.41
C PRO A 581 -28.03 -28.19 -0.63
N TYR A 582 -28.27 -28.01 0.67
CA TYR A 582 -28.98 -28.96 1.53
C TYR A 582 -30.47 -28.64 1.54
N ARG A 583 -31.19 -29.22 0.58
CA ARG A 583 -32.61 -28.91 0.28
C ARG A 583 -33.61 -29.34 1.35
N ARG A 584 -33.16 -30.01 2.42
CA ARG A 584 -34.07 -30.50 3.44
C ARG A 584 -34.62 -29.34 4.27
N GLY A 585 -35.94 -29.17 4.25
CA GLY A 585 -36.65 -28.17 5.06
C GLY A 585 -36.61 -26.75 4.51
N ILE A 586 -35.96 -26.51 3.36
CA ILE A 586 -36.02 -25.21 2.68
C ILE A 586 -37.22 -25.18 1.73
N THR A 587 -37.98 -24.09 1.79
CA THR A 587 -39.14 -23.81 0.93
C THR A 587 -38.95 -22.45 0.26
N GLU A 588 -39.65 -22.18 -0.85
CA GLU A 588 -39.57 -20.86 -1.51
C GLU A 588 -39.94 -19.72 -0.56
N ASN A 589 -40.98 -19.90 0.26
CA ASN A 589 -41.38 -18.91 1.28
C ASN A 589 -40.26 -18.67 2.31
N LEU A 590 -39.64 -19.74 2.83
CA LEU A 590 -38.53 -19.60 3.77
C LEU A 590 -37.34 -18.93 3.10
N LEU A 591 -37.04 -19.26 1.84
CA LEU A 591 -35.97 -18.61 1.09
C LEU A 591 -36.21 -17.10 0.98
N ALA A 592 -37.42 -16.67 0.61
CA ALA A 592 -37.79 -15.26 0.54
C ALA A 592 -37.67 -14.56 1.91
N GLU A 593 -38.08 -15.23 3.01
CA GLU A 593 -37.91 -14.72 4.37
C GLU A 593 -36.44 -14.49 4.75
N LEU A 594 -35.52 -15.36 4.29
CA LEU A 594 -34.09 -15.22 4.53
C LEU A 594 -33.50 -13.93 3.90
N PHE A 595 -34.09 -13.45 2.80
CA PHE A 595 -33.73 -12.18 2.15
C PHE A 595 -34.52 -10.97 2.66
N GLY A 596 -35.40 -11.15 3.65
CA GLY A 596 -36.21 -10.08 4.22
C GLY A 596 -35.38 -8.92 4.80
N PRO A 597 -35.96 -7.71 4.92
CA PRO A 597 -35.27 -6.53 5.47
C PRO A 597 -35.07 -6.61 7.01
N GLY A 598 -34.28 -5.69 7.57
CA GLY A 598 -34.19 -5.44 9.01
C GLY A 598 -32.97 -6.04 9.74
N ASP A 599 -32.86 -5.75 11.05
CA ASP A 599 -31.68 -5.94 11.89
C ASP A 599 -31.29 -7.42 12.16
N ALA A 600 -32.16 -8.39 11.86
CA ALA A 600 -31.88 -9.83 12.02
C ALA A 600 -31.09 -10.48 10.86
N ALA A 601 -30.40 -9.67 10.04
CA ALA A 601 -29.67 -10.14 8.86
C ALA A 601 -28.61 -11.22 9.18
N LEU A 602 -27.91 -11.11 10.31
CA LEU A 602 -26.89 -12.09 10.71
C LEU A 602 -27.50 -13.45 11.05
N GLU A 603 -28.61 -13.47 11.80
CA GLU A 603 -29.33 -14.70 12.15
C GLU A 603 -29.87 -15.40 10.89
N ARG A 604 -30.41 -14.64 9.93
CA ARG A 604 -30.84 -15.18 8.64
C ARG A 604 -29.67 -15.75 7.84
N ALA A 605 -28.49 -15.11 7.86
CA ALA A 605 -27.30 -15.63 7.23
C ALA A 605 -26.82 -16.95 7.87
N GLU A 606 -26.86 -17.05 9.20
CA GLU A 606 -26.55 -18.30 9.93
C GLU A 606 -27.57 -19.42 9.59
N LEU A 607 -28.85 -19.08 9.45
CA LEU A 607 -29.89 -20.02 9.02
C LEU A 607 -29.69 -20.48 7.57
N MET A 608 -29.40 -19.57 6.65
CA MET A 608 -29.04 -19.90 5.25
C MET A 608 -27.83 -20.84 5.20
N ALA A 609 -26.79 -20.58 5.99
CA ALA A 609 -25.60 -21.43 6.04
C ALA A 609 -25.92 -22.86 6.49
N SER A 610 -26.92 -23.06 7.34
CA SER A 610 -27.35 -24.40 7.76
C SER A 610 -27.96 -25.25 6.63
N HIS A 611 -28.29 -24.61 5.50
CA HIS A 611 -28.76 -25.24 4.26
C HIS A 611 -27.67 -25.41 3.20
N LEU A 612 -26.38 -25.33 3.57
CA LEU A 612 -25.26 -25.58 2.65
C LEU A 612 -24.36 -26.71 3.19
N LEU A 613 -23.89 -27.57 2.29
CA LEU A 613 -22.87 -28.59 2.56
C LEU A 613 -21.63 -28.33 1.71
N VAL A 614 -20.50 -28.87 2.16
CA VAL A 614 -19.25 -28.87 1.40
C VAL A 614 -19.06 -30.21 0.71
N LYS A 615 -18.90 -30.23 -0.62
CA LYS A 615 -18.67 -31.42 -1.43
C LYS A 615 -17.18 -31.79 -1.42
N GLY A 616 -16.87 -32.93 -0.80
CA GLY A 616 -15.51 -33.46 -0.68
C GLY A 616 -14.62 -32.60 0.21
N PRO A 617 -14.99 -32.37 1.49
CA PRO A 617 -14.17 -31.61 2.41
C PRO A 617 -12.85 -32.35 2.68
N PHE A 618 -11.75 -31.61 2.78
CA PHE A 618 -10.42 -32.13 3.02
C PHE A 618 -9.97 -31.84 4.47
N ASN A 619 -9.59 -32.89 5.19
CA ASN A 619 -9.09 -32.74 6.55
C ASN A 619 -7.62 -32.29 6.53
N VAL A 620 -7.34 -31.08 7.02
CA VAL A 620 -5.98 -30.50 7.06
C VAL A 620 -5.01 -31.30 7.96
N ASN A 621 -5.52 -32.22 8.77
CA ASN A 621 -4.73 -33.13 9.59
C ASN A 621 -4.26 -34.40 8.84
N SER A 622 -4.51 -34.49 7.54
CA SER A 622 -4.05 -35.64 6.73
C SER A 622 -2.53 -35.74 6.71
N THR A 623 -2.00 -36.93 7.01
CA THR A 623 -0.58 -37.27 6.87
C THR A 623 -0.27 -38.04 5.58
N SER A 624 -1.23 -38.11 4.64
CA SER A 624 -1.05 -38.76 3.35
C SER A 624 -0.55 -37.76 2.30
N VAL A 625 0.60 -38.04 1.72
CA VAL A 625 1.18 -37.24 0.63
C VAL A 625 0.27 -37.27 -0.59
N ASP A 626 -0.28 -38.43 -0.94
CA ASP A 626 -1.20 -38.56 -2.08
C ASP A 626 -2.49 -37.76 -1.89
N ALA A 627 -3.00 -37.67 -0.65
CA ALA A 627 -4.18 -36.88 -0.36
C ALA A 627 -3.91 -35.38 -0.57
N TRP A 628 -2.77 -34.87 -0.09
CA TRP A 628 -2.36 -33.49 -0.33
C TRP A 628 -2.09 -33.20 -1.81
N ARG A 629 -1.43 -34.12 -2.50
CA ARG A 629 -1.22 -34.02 -3.96
C ARG A 629 -2.55 -33.94 -4.69
N ALA A 630 -3.52 -34.80 -4.37
CA ALA A 630 -4.84 -34.78 -4.98
C ALA A 630 -5.60 -33.46 -4.71
N LEU A 631 -5.48 -32.89 -3.50
CA LEU A 631 -6.05 -31.59 -3.18
C LEU A 631 -5.41 -30.48 -4.01
N PHE A 632 -4.09 -30.38 -4.02
CA PHE A 632 -3.37 -29.34 -4.74
C PHE A 632 -3.60 -29.45 -6.25
N SER A 633 -3.59 -30.66 -6.82
CA SER A 633 -3.91 -30.87 -8.25
C SER A 633 -5.38 -30.68 -8.60
N SER A 634 -6.29 -30.45 -7.64
CA SER A 634 -7.74 -30.40 -7.92
C SER A 634 -8.21 -29.23 -8.79
N LEU A 635 -7.34 -28.26 -9.06
CA LEU A 635 -7.61 -27.12 -9.94
C LEU A 635 -6.88 -27.22 -11.30
N ARG A 636 -6.24 -28.36 -11.61
CA ARG A 636 -5.60 -28.56 -12.93
C ARG A 636 -6.62 -28.33 -14.05
N GLY A 637 -6.22 -27.59 -15.06
CA GLY A 637 -7.08 -27.22 -16.20
C GLY A 637 -8.18 -26.21 -15.86
N LYS A 638 -8.21 -25.64 -14.64
CA LYS A 638 -9.08 -24.50 -14.33
C LYS A 638 -8.57 -23.28 -15.08
N ALA A 639 -9.48 -22.55 -15.74
CA ALA A 639 -9.12 -21.31 -16.39
C ALA A 639 -8.91 -20.17 -15.38
N VAL A 640 -7.93 -19.30 -15.66
CA VAL A 640 -7.66 -18.04 -14.98
C VAL A 640 -8.24 -16.90 -15.81
N ALA A 641 -8.90 -15.95 -15.17
CA ALA A 641 -9.39 -14.76 -15.85
C ALA A 641 -8.23 -13.81 -16.14
N THR A 642 -8.15 -13.27 -17.35
CA THR A 642 -7.04 -12.42 -17.81
C THR A 642 -7.52 -11.16 -18.49
N LEU A 643 -6.90 -10.02 -18.16
CA LEU A 643 -6.99 -8.76 -18.90
C LEU A 643 -5.57 -8.36 -19.35
N PRO A 644 -5.14 -8.77 -20.55
CA PRO A 644 -3.80 -8.49 -21.06
C PRO A 644 -3.50 -6.99 -21.09
N LEU A 645 -2.29 -6.59 -20.68
CA LEU A 645 -1.89 -5.17 -20.59
C LEU A 645 -2.09 -4.40 -21.91
N GLU A 646 -1.71 -5.00 -23.03
CA GLU A 646 -1.79 -4.43 -24.37
C GLU A 646 -3.22 -4.04 -24.76
N GLU A 647 -4.19 -4.80 -24.26
CA GLU A 647 -5.60 -4.61 -24.56
C GLU A 647 -6.34 -3.88 -23.43
N ALA A 648 -5.76 -3.77 -22.24
CA ALA A 648 -6.43 -3.25 -21.05
C ALA A 648 -6.95 -1.80 -21.18
N LEU A 649 -6.38 -1.03 -22.12
CA LEU A 649 -6.83 0.33 -22.43
C LEU A 649 -7.84 0.41 -23.58
N GLY A 650 -8.08 -0.70 -24.28
CA GLY A 650 -9.03 -0.80 -25.39
C GLY A 650 -10.48 -0.68 -24.92
N GLN A 651 -11.33 -0.10 -25.76
CA GLN A 651 -12.77 -0.02 -25.45
C GLN A 651 -13.46 -1.37 -25.70
N GLY A 652 -14.21 -1.84 -24.71
CA GLY A 652 -15.04 -3.04 -24.85
C GLY A 652 -14.26 -4.36 -24.88
N VAL A 653 -13.00 -4.36 -24.42
CA VAL A 653 -12.18 -5.57 -24.34
C VAL A 653 -12.76 -6.51 -23.27
N PRO A 654 -13.14 -7.76 -23.63
CA PRO A 654 -13.68 -8.71 -22.69
C PRO A 654 -12.57 -9.32 -21.82
N ILE A 655 -12.90 -9.69 -20.59
CA ILE A 655 -12.02 -10.54 -19.77
C ILE A 655 -12.01 -11.94 -20.39
N ARG A 656 -10.81 -12.47 -20.66
CA ARG A 656 -10.63 -13.80 -21.25
C ARG A 656 -10.39 -14.85 -20.18
N ALA A 657 -10.65 -16.10 -20.52
CA ALA A 657 -10.33 -17.25 -19.71
C ALA A 657 -9.16 -18.00 -20.35
N GLU A 658 -8.03 -18.08 -19.66
CA GLU A 658 -6.81 -18.76 -20.11
C GLU A 658 -6.55 -20.01 -19.27
N THR A 659 -6.13 -21.10 -19.89
CA THR A 659 -5.78 -22.36 -19.22
C THR A 659 -4.30 -22.68 -19.44
N ALA A 660 -3.68 -23.32 -18.45
CA ALA A 660 -2.34 -23.90 -18.58
C ALA A 660 -2.37 -25.40 -18.24
N ASP A 661 -1.30 -26.12 -18.63
CA ASP A 661 -1.16 -27.56 -18.42
C ASP A 661 -0.96 -27.92 -16.93
N GLY A 662 -0.24 -27.06 -16.21
CA GLY A 662 0.02 -27.21 -14.77
C GLY A 662 -1.12 -26.71 -13.89
N LEU A 663 -0.82 -26.57 -12.60
CA LEU A 663 -1.77 -26.03 -11.62
C LEU A 663 -1.74 -24.49 -11.63
N PRO A 664 -2.85 -23.81 -11.95
CA PRO A 664 -2.91 -22.35 -11.91
C PRO A 664 -2.88 -21.81 -10.47
N VAL A 665 -1.93 -20.92 -10.20
CA VAL A 665 -1.87 -20.10 -8.98
C VAL A 665 -1.70 -18.63 -9.37
N ALA A 666 -2.69 -17.82 -9.02
CA ALA A 666 -2.72 -16.40 -9.34
C ALA A 666 -2.92 -15.57 -8.06
N PRO A 667 -2.22 -14.43 -7.92
CA PRO A 667 -2.31 -13.58 -6.73
C PRO A 667 -3.64 -12.81 -6.60
N GLY A 668 -4.47 -12.83 -7.64
CA GLY A 668 -5.81 -12.23 -7.69
C GLY A 668 -6.78 -13.07 -8.53
N SER A 669 -8.06 -12.69 -8.56
CA SER A 669 -9.07 -13.34 -9.42
C SER A 669 -8.86 -13.09 -10.90
N MET A 670 -8.12 -12.04 -11.25
CA MET A 670 -7.78 -11.68 -12.63
C MET A 670 -6.32 -11.27 -12.72
N ALA A 671 -5.59 -11.89 -13.65
CA ALA A 671 -4.20 -11.60 -13.98
C ALA A 671 -4.07 -10.67 -15.20
N ASN A 672 -2.90 -10.06 -15.38
CA ASN A 672 -2.64 -9.14 -16.50
C ASN A 672 -1.59 -9.64 -17.51
N GLY A 673 -0.88 -10.72 -17.16
CA GLY A 673 -0.02 -11.49 -18.05
C GLY A 673 -0.50 -12.94 -18.20
N THR A 674 0.29 -13.73 -18.93
CA THR A 674 0.02 -15.14 -19.26
C THR A 674 0.48 -16.09 -18.16
N ALA A 675 0.26 -17.40 -18.32
CA ALA A 675 0.86 -18.40 -17.44
C ALA A 675 2.40 -18.47 -17.63
N TYR A 676 3.13 -18.81 -16.56
CA TYR A 676 4.55 -19.22 -16.66
C TYR A 676 4.93 -20.29 -15.62
N GLU A 677 5.97 -21.06 -15.93
CA GLU A 677 6.54 -22.10 -15.06
C GLU A 677 7.92 -21.66 -14.50
N GLY A 678 8.31 -22.20 -13.35
CA GLY A 678 9.63 -21.95 -12.74
C GLY A 678 9.79 -20.58 -12.08
N SER A 679 10.67 -20.43 -11.10
CA SER A 679 10.79 -19.21 -10.26
C SER A 679 11.89 -18.26 -10.75
N SER A 680 11.53 -17.13 -11.37
CA SER A 680 12.53 -16.14 -11.81
C SER A 680 13.32 -15.57 -10.63
N ALA A 681 14.64 -15.48 -10.79
CA ALA A 681 15.51 -14.83 -9.81
C ALA A 681 15.72 -13.34 -10.08
N ASP A 682 15.38 -12.86 -11.28
CA ASP A 682 15.64 -11.49 -11.73
C ASP A 682 14.36 -10.63 -11.62
N PRO A 683 14.37 -9.57 -10.78
CA PRO A 683 13.22 -8.72 -10.62
C PRO A 683 12.95 -7.78 -11.81
N ILE A 684 13.81 -7.73 -12.84
CA ILE A 684 13.53 -7.01 -14.09
C ILE A 684 12.42 -7.68 -14.91
N GLU A 685 12.25 -9.00 -14.78
CA GLU A 685 11.33 -9.79 -15.59
C GLU A 685 9.89 -9.37 -15.31
N VAL A 686 9.23 -8.79 -16.31
CA VAL A 686 7.90 -8.19 -16.15
C VAL A 686 6.85 -9.26 -15.81
N GLU A 687 7.02 -10.47 -16.35
CA GLU A 687 6.16 -11.62 -16.12
C GLU A 687 6.05 -11.92 -14.63
N GLN A 688 7.14 -11.80 -13.88
CA GLN A 688 7.13 -11.99 -12.43
C GLN A 688 6.07 -11.10 -11.74
N TRP A 689 5.75 -9.93 -12.29
CA TRP A 689 4.90 -8.93 -11.65
C TRP A 689 3.46 -8.85 -12.16
N ILE A 690 3.17 -9.45 -13.32
CA ILE A 690 1.85 -9.36 -13.97
C ILE A 690 1.25 -10.73 -14.33
N ALA A 691 2.11 -11.75 -14.49
CA ALA A 691 1.76 -13.09 -14.89
C ALA A 691 1.21 -13.90 -13.70
N TRP A 692 0.86 -15.16 -13.97
CA TRP A 692 0.42 -16.12 -12.97
C TRP A 692 1.14 -17.45 -13.15
N ARG A 693 1.17 -18.26 -12.10
CA ARG A 693 1.98 -19.48 -12.03
C ARG A 693 1.24 -20.69 -12.58
N SER A 694 1.90 -21.46 -13.41
CA SER A 694 1.55 -22.84 -13.75
C SER A 694 2.51 -23.77 -12.98
N LEU A 695 2.06 -24.33 -11.86
CA LEU A 695 2.91 -25.22 -11.06
C LEU A 695 2.97 -26.62 -11.69
N THR A 696 4.19 -27.15 -11.78
CA THR A 696 4.50 -28.49 -12.31
C THR A 696 4.10 -29.60 -11.33
N ASP A 697 4.02 -30.82 -11.84
CA ASP A 697 3.66 -32.00 -11.04
C ASP A 697 4.70 -32.29 -9.95
N GLU A 698 5.96 -32.04 -10.26
CA GLU A 698 7.10 -32.12 -9.34
C GLU A 698 6.99 -31.09 -8.22
N GLU A 699 6.70 -29.82 -8.53
CA GLU A 699 6.49 -28.76 -7.52
C GLU A 699 5.31 -29.10 -6.58
N ILE A 700 4.21 -29.63 -7.13
CA ILE A 700 3.05 -30.05 -6.34
C ILE A 700 3.41 -31.23 -5.42
N LYS A 701 4.20 -32.19 -5.92
CA LYS A 701 4.65 -33.34 -5.14
C LYS A 701 5.55 -32.88 -3.99
N GLU A 702 6.49 -31.98 -4.24
CA GLU A 702 7.37 -31.39 -3.23
C GLU A 702 6.55 -30.67 -2.15
N LEU A 703 5.61 -29.83 -2.56
CA LEU A 703 4.71 -29.12 -1.64
C LEU A 703 3.90 -30.10 -0.78
N ALA A 704 3.39 -31.20 -1.36
CA ALA A 704 2.65 -32.21 -0.61
C ALA A 704 3.53 -32.93 0.44
N HIS A 705 4.77 -33.25 0.11
CA HIS A 705 5.73 -33.82 1.08
C HIS A 705 6.04 -32.84 2.22
N ALA A 706 6.34 -31.58 1.88
CA ALA A 706 6.61 -30.52 2.85
C ALA A 706 5.38 -30.24 3.74
N MET A 707 4.17 -30.28 3.17
CA MET A 707 2.93 -30.11 3.93
C MET A 707 2.73 -31.23 4.95
N VAL A 708 2.95 -32.50 4.58
CA VAL A 708 2.87 -33.62 5.54
C VAL A 708 3.91 -33.46 6.68
N LYS A 709 5.11 -32.96 6.38
CA LYS A 709 6.13 -32.65 7.41
C LYS A 709 5.60 -31.59 8.39
N GLN A 710 4.96 -30.53 7.90
CA GLN A 710 4.37 -29.49 8.74
C GLN A 710 3.15 -29.99 9.53
N VAL A 711 2.29 -30.81 8.94
CA VAL A 711 1.16 -31.45 9.66
C VAL A 711 1.66 -32.34 10.79
N LYS A 712 2.69 -33.16 10.58
CA LYS A 712 3.24 -34.02 11.65
C LYS A 712 3.89 -33.21 12.77
N ARG A 713 4.48 -32.05 12.46
CA ARG A 713 5.14 -31.17 13.43
C ARG A 713 4.16 -30.31 14.23
N ARG A 714 3.07 -29.87 13.59
CA ARG A 714 2.13 -28.88 14.14
C ARG A 714 0.75 -29.45 14.51
N GLY A 715 0.36 -30.56 13.93
CA GLY A 715 -0.95 -31.16 14.11
C GLY A 715 -1.06 -32.04 15.36
N PRO A 716 -2.28 -32.52 15.66
CA PRO A 716 -3.51 -32.19 14.93
C PRO A 716 -3.98 -30.77 15.23
N PHE A 717 -4.33 -30.01 14.19
CA PHE A 717 -4.97 -28.70 14.27
C PHE A 717 -6.43 -28.87 14.69
N LEU A 718 -6.88 -28.08 15.67
CA LEU A 718 -8.24 -28.11 16.20
C LEU A 718 -9.18 -27.16 15.44
N SER A 719 -8.62 -26.18 14.72
CA SER A 719 -9.37 -25.21 13.93
C SER A 719 -8.65 -24.84 12.63
N LEU A 720 -9.35 -24.15 11.70
CA LEU A 720 -8.71 -23.66 10.48
C LEU A 720 -7.81 -22.47 10.79
N SER A 721 -8.20 -21.60 11.73
CA SER A 721 -7.33 -20.50 12.12
C SER A 721 -6.00 -20.99 12.71
N GLU A 722 -5.98 -22.11 13.46
CA GLU A 722 -4.74 -22.72 13.95
C GLU A 722 -3.86 -23.27 12.81
N PHE A 723 -4.47 -23.84 11.77
CA PHE A 723 -3.75 -24.32 10.58
C PHE A 723 -3.13 -23.18 9.77
N VAL A 724 -3.91 -22.12 9.55
CA VAL A 724 -3.51 -20.94 8.76
C VAL A 724 -2.49 -20.09 9.53
N ASN A 725 -2.63 -19.98 10.85
CA ASN A 725 -1.76 -19.14 11.66
C ASN A 725 -0.43 -19.76 12.07
N ARG A 726 0.56 -18.90 12.31
CA ARG A 726 1.74 -19.24 13.10
C ARG A 726 1.36 -19.62 14.53
N ARG A 727 2.21 -20.37 15.22
CA ARG A 727 2.03 -20.64 16.66
C ARG A 727 2.50 -19.43 17.48
N LEU A 728 1.82 -19.13 18.57
CA LEU A 728 2.31 -18.17 19.56
C LEU A 728 3.01 -18.96 20.67
N ASP A 729 4.31 -19.20 20.50
CA ASP A 729 5.11 -20.02 21.41
C ASP A 729 6.55 -19.51 21.45
N GLY A 730 7.10 -19.32 22.66
CA GLY A 730 8.50 -18.91 22.85
C GLY A 730 9.49 -20.07 22.75
N GLY A 731 9.01 -21.32 22.80
CA GLY A 731 9.85 -22.52 22.78
C GLY A 731 10.43 -22.82 21.39
N ASP A 732 9.60 -23.30 20.46
CA ASP A 732 10.03 -23.55 19.08
C ASP A 732 9.74 -22.33 18.20
N ARG A 733 10.64 -21.34 18.29
CA ARG A 733 10.51 -20.05 17.58
C ARG A 733 10.30 -20.19 16.08
N SER A 734 10.82 -21.24 15.45
CA SER A 734 10.62 -21.49 14.01
C SER A 734 9.15 -21.75 13.63
N LEU A 735 8.36 -22.33 14.56
CA LEU A 735 6.92 -22.52 14.36
C LEU A 735 6.12 -21.22 14.53
N SER A 736 6.74 -20.24 15.17
CA SER A 736 6.18 -18.92 15.45
C SER A 736 6.47 -17.88 14.38
N VAL A 737 7.23 -18.21 13.34
CA VAL A 737 7.50 -17.30 12.22
C VAL A 737 6.32 -17.24 11.23
N LYS A 738 5.72 -18.40 10.90
CA LYS A 738 4.68 -18.47 9.86
C LYS A 738 3.73 -19.67 10.01
N GLY A 739 2.62 -19.61 9.28
CA GLY A 739 1.59 -20.66 9.19
C GLY A 739 2.11 -21.98 8.58
N ALA A 740 1.31 -23.04 8.68
CA ALA A 740 1.73 -24.38 8.30
C ALA A 740 2.01 -24.53 6.79
N LEU A 741 1.13 -23.99 5.94
CA LEU A 741 1.28 -24.06 4.48
C LEU A 741 2.39 -23.12 3.99
N GLN A 742 2.52 -21.92 4.55
CA GLN A 742 3.66 -21.05 4.23
C GLN A 742 5.00 -21.71 4.62
N SER A 743 5.05 -22.41 5.76
CA SER A 743 6.25 -23.16 6.17
C SER A 743 6.58 -24.30 5.23
N ALA A 744 5.58 -24.85 4.51
CA ALA A 744 5.80 -25.87 3.50
C ALA A 744 6.29 -25.26 2.17
N LEU A 745 5.72 -24.13 1.74
CA LEU A 745 6.18 -23.38 0.55
C LEU A 745 7.65 -22.91 0.69
N ASP A 746 8.03 -22.56 1.91
CA ASP A 746 9.36 -22.05 2.21
C ASP A 746 10.39 -23.16 2.54
N ASP A 747 9.97 -24.44 2.48
CA ASP A 747 10.90 -25.56 2.70
C ASP A 747 11.97 -25.57 1.58
N PRO A 748 13.27 -25.74 1.91
CA PRO A 748 14.35 -25.75 0.92
C PRO A 748 14.14 -26.76 -0.21
N ASP A 749 13.44 -27.87 0.07
CA ASP A 749 13.16 -28.94 -0.91
C ASP A 749 11.99 -28.61 -1.86
N VAL A 750 11.31 -27.47 -1.67
CA VAL A 750 10.21 -26.99 -2.53
C VAL A 750 10.71 -25.86 -3.41
N ARG A 751 10.66 -26.03 -4.74
CA ARG A 751 11.24 -25.05 -5.68
C ARG A 751 10.34 -23.89 -6.12
N ILE A 752 9.07 -23.88 -5.73
CA ILE A 752 8.04 -22.92 -6.18
C ILE A 752 8.54 -21.46 -6.10
N ASN A 753 9.25 -21.10 -5.03
CA ASN A 753 9.78 -19.76 -4.79
C ASN A 753 11.33 -19.70 -4.72
N GLU A 754 12.03 -20.65 -5.36
CA GLU A 754 13.49 -20.75 -5.24
C GLU A 754 14.24 -19.48 -5.72
N GLY A 755 13.72 -18.78 -6.74
CA GLY A 755 14.31 -17.56 -7.31
C GLY A 755 14.41 -16.39 -6.33
N PHE A 756 13.64 -16.43 -5.24
CA PHE A 756 13.61 -15.39 -4.21
C PHE A 756 14.57 -15.64 -3.04
N ARG A 757 15.25 -16.79 -3.00
CA ARG A 757 16.08 -17.22 -1.85
C ARG A 757 17.54 -16.77 -1.92
N ASN A 758 17.92 -15.99 -2.94
CA ASN A 758 19.29 -15.51 -3.11
C ASN A 758 19.63 -14.36 -2.14
N SER A 759 20.91 -14.14 -1.88
CA SER A 759 21.39 -13.14 -0.89
C SER A 759 21.07 -11.68 -1.23
N ILE A 760 20.80 -11.37 -2.49
CA ILE A 760 20.38 -10.02 -2.94
C ILE A 760 18.90 -9.78 -2.54
N ARG A 761 18.11 -10.85 -2.40
CA ARG A 761 16.67 -10.82 -2.09
C ARG A 761 16.36 -11.30 -0.67
N THR A 762 17.33 -11.30 0.24
CA THR A 762 17.18 -11.58 1.68
C THR A 762 17.85 -10.50 2.52
N PHE A 763 17.50 -10.34 3.79
CA PHE A 763 18.23 -9.43 4.69
C PHE A 763 19.61 -10.01 5.06
N SER A 764 20.61 -9.14 5.13
CA SER A 764 21.90 -9.42 5.74
C SER A 764 21.84 -9.33 7.27
N GLU A 765 22.81 -9.96 7.96
CA GLU A 765 22.92 -9.87 9.42
C GLU A 765 23.13 -8.43 9.89
N GLU A 766 23.85 -7.62 9.12
CA GLU A 766 24.05 -6.21 9.42
C GLU A 766 22.75 -5.41 9.34
N GLU A 767 21.95 -5.63 8.29
CA GLU A 767 20.62 -5.00 8.17
C GLU A 767 19.73 -5.39 9.35
N ILE A 768 19.66 -6.69 9.69
CA ILE A 768 18.87 -7.18 10.84
C ILE A 768 19.31 -6.52 12.13
N GLY A 769 20.62 -6.38 12.37
CA GLY A 769 21.17 -5.73 13.56
C GLY A 769 20.79 -4.25 13.68
N ARG A 770 20.66 -3.53 12.56
CA ARG A 770 20.26 -2.12 12.56
C ARG A 770 18.76 -1.88 12.81
N LEU A 771 17.94 -2.92 12.65
CA LEU A 771 16.49 -2.87 12.86
C LEU A 771 16.08 -3.13 14.32
N ASP A 772 16.99 -3.64 15.15
CA ASP A 772 16.73 -4.00 16.56
C ASP A 772 15.39 -4.75 16.79
N PRO A 773 15.12 -5.85 16.06
CA PRO A 773 13.85 -6.55 16.13
C PRO A 773 13.69 -7.33 17.45
N ALA A 774 12.49 -7.31 18.04
CA ALA A 774 12.13 -8.18 19.16
C ALA A 774 12.14 -9.68 18.78
N PHE A 775 11.91 -9.98 17.50
CA PHE A 775 11.89 -11.33 16.95
C PHE A 775 12.67 -11.40 15.62
N PRO A 776 14.00 -11.55 15.67
CA PRO A 776 14.87 -11.56 14.49
C PRO A 776 14.51 -12.62 13.44
N GLU A 777 14.06 -13.81 13.85
CA GLU A 777 13.70 -14.91 12.93
C GLU A 777 12.52 -14.54 12.02
N ALA A 778 11.70 -13.56 12.41
CA ALA A 778 10.65 -13.01 11.53
C ALA A 778 11.22 -12.25 10.32
N LEU A 779 12.50 -11.85 10.36
CA LEU A 779 13.22 -11.22 9.24
C LEU A 779 13.93 -12.23 8.33
N GLU A 780 14.03 -13.50 8.71
CA GLU A 780 14.65 -14.53 7.86
C GLU A 780 13.85 -14.79 6.58
N GLY A 781 14.54 -15.20 5.51
CA GLY A 781 13.95 -15.55 4.22
C GLY A 781 13.78 -14.37 3.25
N PRO A 782 13.04 -14.56 2.15
CA PRO A 782 12.88 -13.57 1.09
C PRO A 782 12.29 -12.22 1.52
N VAL A 783 12.76 -11.12 0.93
CA VAL A 783 12.15 -9.80 1.09
C VAL A 783 10.83 -9.68 0.29
N ALA A 784 10.63 -10.50 -0.73
CA ALA A 784 9.47 -10.47 -1.62
C ALA A 784 8.16 -11.04 -1.04
N TYR A 785 8.10 -11.51 0.21
CA TYR A 785 6.86 -12.02 0.80
C TYR A 785 5.70 -11.04 0.63
N GLY A 786 4.52 -11.50 0.21
CA GLY A 786 3.34 -10.64 -0.02
C GLY A 786 3.41 -9.80 -1.30
N SER A 787 4.46 -9.92 -2.12
CA SER A 787 4.43 -9.42 -3.50
C SER A 787 3.58 -10.32 -4.39
N ALA A 788 3.02 -9.77 -5.47
CA ALA A 788 2.35 -10.58 -6.49
C ALA A 788 3.26 -11.63 -7.17
N ALA A 789 4.58 -11.42 -7.12
CA ALA A 789 5.60 -12.28 -7.68
C ALA A 789 5.81 -13.58 -6.88
N TYR A 790 5.61 -13.49 -5.57
CA TYR A 790 5.89 -14.55 -4.63
C TYR A 790 4.63 -15.38 -4.38
N VAL A 791 4.69 -16.70 -4.58
CA VAL A 791 3.54 -17.57 -4.26
C VAL A 791 3.42 -17.69 -2.75
N ASP A 792 2.37 -17.13 -2.18
CA ASP A 792 2.12 -17.21 -0.75
C ASP A 792 0.99 -18.19 -0.38
N GLN A 793 0.83 -18.39 0.92
CA GLN A 793 -0.20 -19.24 1.49
C GLN A 793 -1.61 -18.78 1.09
N ALA A 794 -1.87 -17.48 1.05
CA ALA A 794 -3.17 -16.95 0.65
C ALA A 794 -3.49 -17.25 -0.81
N ASP A 795 -2.51 -17.23 -1.71
CA ASP A 795 -2.70 -17.55 -3.14
C ASP A 795 -3.20 -18.99 -3.34
N ILE A 796 -2.62 -19.95 -2.62
CA ILE A 796 -3.06 -21.35 -2.64
C ILE A 796 -4.45 -21.50 -1.98
N LEU A 797 -4.66 -20.84 -0.83
CA LEU A 797 -5.92 -20.90 -0.08
C LEU A 797 -7.08 -20.18 -0.78
N ARG A 798 -6.81 -19.25 -1.70
CA ARG A 798 -7.83 -18.53 -2.47
C ARG A 798 -8.78 -19.47 -3.20
N ASN A 799 -8.29 -20.58 -3.73
CA ASN A 799 -9.10 -21.55 -4.45
C ASN A 799 -9.46 -22.80 -3.63
N LEU A 800 -8.76 -23.07 -2.52
CA LEU A 800 -8.90 -24.30 -1.74
C LEU A 800 -9.51 -24.09 -0.35
N GLY A 801 -9.54 -22.86 0.17
CA GLY A 801 -9.92 -22.59 1.57
C GLY A 801 -11.32 -23.09 1.93
N GLY A 802 -12.30 -22.93 1.04
CA GLY A 802 -13.69 -23.34 1.29
C GLY A 802 -13.95 -24.85 1.34
N GLN A 803 -12.96 -25.69 1.03
CA GLN A 803 -13.06 -27.15 1.18
C GLN A 803 -12.20 -27.70 2.33
N LEU A 804 -11.44 -26.87 3.04
CA LEU A 804 -10.64 -27.31 4.18
C LEU A 804 -11.48 -27.47 5.44
N THR A 805 -11.13 -28.44 6.28
CA THR A 805 -11.73 -28.65 7.60
C THR A 805 -10.69 -29.21 8.58
N PRO A 806 -10.73 -28.86 9.87
CA PRO A 806 -9.89 -29.48 10.89
C PRO A 806 -10.37 -30.89 11.30
N ARG A 807 -11.55 -31.30 10.83
CA ARG A 807 -12.23 -32.53 11.26
C ARG A 807 -12.91 -33.27 10.11
N GLY A 808 -13.09 -34.57 10.25
CA GLY A 808 -13.91 -35.37 9.34
C GLY A 808 -15.42 -35.19 9.61
N ASP A 809 -16.22 -35.20 8.55
CA ASP A 809 -17.69 -35.27 8.61
C ASP A 809 -18.25 -36.58 8.03
N THR A 810 -17.41 -37.37 7.37
CA THR A 810 -17.76 -38.66 6.78
C THR A 810 -16.74 -39.70 7.24
N PHE A 811 -17.22 -40.82 7.74
CA PHE A 811 -16.40 -41.88 8.32
C PHE A 811 -16.77 -43.21 7.69
N VAL A 812 -15.76 -44.02 7.40
CA VAL A 812 -15.93 -45.44 7.08
C VAL A 812 -15.75 -46.21 8.38
N VAL A 813 -16.81 -46.85 8.85
CA VAL A 813 -16.82 -47.66 10.06
C VAL A 813 -16.89 -49.11 9.65
N ARG A 814 -15.84 -49.88 9.94
CA ARG A 814 -15.84 -51.34 9.78
C ARG A 814 -16.11 -51.97 11.12
N ALA A 815 -17.01 -52.94 11.14
CA ALA A 815 -17.39 -53.68 12.33
C ALA A 815 -17.41 -55.18 12.06
N TYR A 816 -17.21 -55.94 13.12
CA TYR A 816 -17.24 -57.40 13.14
C TYR A 816 -18.10 -57.86 14.31
N GLY A 817 -18.87 -58.93 14.12
CA GLY A 817 -19.69 -59.53 15.16
C GLY A 817 -19.64 -61.05 15.14
N ASP A 818 -19.53 -61.63 16.34
CA ASP A 818 -19.70 -63.06 16.62
C ASP A 818 -21.10 -63.32 17.19
N SER A 819 -21.76 -64.37 16.71
CA SER A 819 -22.92 -64.97 17.37
C SER A 819 -22.43 -66.15 18.21
N LEU A 820 -22.74 -66.17 19.51
CA LEU A 820 -22.32 -67.23 20.43
C LEU A 820 -23.51 -68.12 20.81
N ASP A 821 -23.26 -69.40 21.05
CA ASP A 821 -24.22 -70.29 21.71
C ASP A 821 -24.20 -70.08 23.25
N PRO A 822 -25.10 -70.72 24.02
CA PRO A 822 -25.11 -70.61 25.49
C PRO A 822 -23.84 -71.14 26.19
N ALA A 823 -23.00 -71.91 25.51
CA ALA A 823 -21.72 -72.40 26.01
C ALA A 823 -20.56 -71.43 25.70
N GLY A 824 -20.80 -70.41 24.87
CA GLY A 824 -19.80 -69.42 24.46
C GLY A 824 -19.10 -69.76 23.14
N GLU A 825 -19.53 -70.78 22.41
CA GLU A 825 -18.94 -71.16 21.12
C GLU A 825 -19.48 -70.32 19.97
N VAL A 826 -18.60 -69.92 19.05
CA VAL A 826 -18.97 -69.07 17.89
C VAL A 826 -19.76 -69.88 16.87
N GLN A 827 -21.01 -69.46 16.63
CA GLN A 827 -21.93 -70.05 15.67
C GLN A 827 -21.91 -69.36 14.30
N ALA A 828 -21.66 -68.04 14.27
CA ALA A 828 -21.61 -67.27 13.04
C ALA A 828 -20.74 -66.02 13.20
N ARG A 829 -20.14 -65.58 12.09
CA ARG A 829 -19.32 -64.38 11.97
C ARG A 829 -19.84 -63.48 10.88
N ALA A 830 -19.89 -62.17 11.14
CA ALA A 830 -20.25 -61.19 10.13
C ALA A 830 -19.34 -59.97 10.21
N TRP A 831 -18.93 -59.46 9.05
CA TRP A 831 -18.19 -58.21 8.91
C TRP A 831 -19.00 -57.25 8.06
N CYS A 832 -19.03 -55.98 8.45
CA CYS A 832 -19.71 -54.95 7.67
C CYS A 832 -18.93 -53.66 7.65
N GLU A 833 -19.19 -52.87 6.62
CA GLU A 833 -18.70 -51.52 6.44
C GLU A 833 -19.89 -50.58 6.30
N ALA A 834 -19.93 -49.54 7.12
CA ALA A 834 -20.90 -48.48 7.05
C ALA A 834 -20.17 -47.16 6.76
N VAL A 835 -20.61 -46.43 5.75
CA VAL A 835 -20.21 -45.03 5.57
C VAL A 835 -21.24 -44.17 6.29
N VAL A 836 -20.79 -43.46 7.32
CA VAL A 836 -21.63 -42.57 8.13
C VAL A 836 -21.26 -41.12 7.87
N GLN A 837 -22.27 -40.29 7.65
CA GLN A 837 -22.12 -38.86 7.36
C GLN A 837 -22.83 -38.01 8.41
N ARG A 838 -22.14 -37.02 8.96
CA ARG A 838 -22.72 -35.98 9.81
C ARG A 838 -23.57 -35.03 8.96
N VAL A 839 -24.76 -34.70 9.43
CA VAL A 839 -25.68 -33.77 8.74
C VAL A 839 -25.89 -32.49 9.58
N PRO A 840 -26.44 -31.40 8.99
CA PRO A 840 -26.64 -30.16 9.71
C PRO A 840 -27.54 -30.28 10.94
N GLU A 841 -28.54 -31.16 10.93
CA GLU A 841 -29.49 -31.30 12.03
C GLU A 841 -28.83 -31.88 13.31
N TYR A 842 -29.22 -31.33 14.46
CA TYR A 842 -28.96 -31.96 15.76
C TYR A 842 -29.75 -33.27 15.91
N LEU A 843 -29.37 -34.12 16.87
CA LEU A 843 -30.09 -35.37 17.14
C LEU A 843 -31.58 -35.13 17.41
N GLN A 844 -31.89 -34.11 18.22
CA GLN A 844 -33.23 -33.62 18.46
C GLN A 844 -33.39 -32.19 17.93
N ALA A 845 -33.81 -32.07 16.67
CA ALA A 845 -33.90 -30.78 15.97
C ALA A 845 -35.28 -30.10 16.06
N THR A 846 -36.32 -30.81 16.49
CA THR A 846 -37.71 -30.33 16.51
C THR A 846 -38.39 -30.60 17.87
N GLY A 847 -39.51 -29.90 18.12
CA GLY A 847 -40.29 -29.96 19.36
C GLY A 847 -39.90 -28.89 20.39
N ASP A 848 -40.60 -28.85 21.53
CA ASP A 848 -40.47 -27.78 22.56
C ASP A 848 -39.06 -27.65 23.17
N ARG A 849 -38.24 -28.70 23.05
CA ARG A 849 -36.83 -28.73 23.46
C ARG A 849 -35.89 -29.11 22.31
N GLY A 850 -36.30 -28.89 21.06
CA GLY A 850 -35.45 -29.10 19.89
C GLY A 850 -34.45 -27.96 19.71
N ASP A 851 -33.26 -28.26 19.21
CA ASP A 851 -32.31 -27.24 18.79
C ASP A 851 -32.22 -27.17 17.25
N PRO A 852 -32.54 -26.01 16.63
CA PRO A 852 -32.43 -25.87 15.18
C PRO A 852 -30.95 -25.88 14.75
N ALA A 853 -30.70 -26.20 13.48
CA ALA A 853 -29.35 -26.47 12.96
C ALA A 853 -28.36 -25.27 13.05
N HIS A 854 -28.88 -24.03 13.03
CA HIS A 854 -28.08 -22.80 13.14
C HIS A 854 -27.74 -22.42 14.59
N ARG A 855 -28.39 -23.04 15.60
CA ARG A 855 -28.13 -22.72 17.01
C ARG A 855 -26.71 -23.15 17.40
N LYS A 856 -25.97 -22.25 18.06
CA LYS A 856 -24.58 -22.48 18.47
C LYS A 856 -24.51 -23.47 19.63
N GLN A 857 -23.39 -24.19 19.75
CA GLN A 857 -23.19 -25.22 20.78
C GLN A 857 -23.43 -24.69 22.20
N SER A 858 -22.97 -23.46 22.50
CA SER A 858 -23.14 -22.80 23.81
C SER A 858 -24.58 -22.44 24.13
N GLN A 859 -25.46 -22.41 23.12
CA GLN A 859 -26.86 -22.01 23.23
C GLN A 859 -27.83 -23.21 23.20
N LEU A 860 -27.33 -24.43 23.01
CA LEU A 860 -28.18 -25.63 22.96
C LEU A 860 -28.96 -25.79 24.25
N VAL A 861 -30.24 -26.13 24.15
CA VAL A 861 -31.11 -26.35 25.32
C VAL A 861 -31.40 -27.83 25.55
N ASN A 862 -31.24 -28.68 24.53
CA ASN A 862 -31.48 -30.12 24.65
C ASN A 862 -30.26 -30.85 25.23
N GLU A 863 -30.47 -31.70 26.24
CA GLU A 863 -29.39 -32.46 26.88
C GLU A 863 -28.73 -33.49 25.94
N ALA A 864 -29.52 -34.16 25.09
CA ALA A 864 -28.98 -35.12 24.14
C ALA A 864 -28.11 -34.41 23.08
N ASN A 865 -28.52 -33.24 22.60
CA ASN A 865 -27.71 -32.44 21.67
C ASN A 865 -26.45 -31.91 22.34
N ARG A 866 -26.50 -31.47 23.61
CA ARG A 866 -25.30 -31.06 24.37
C ARG A 866 -24.30 -32.21 24.51
N ARG A 867 -24.79 -33.44 24.74
CA ARG A 867 -23.96 -34.62 24.98
C ARG A 867 -23.40 -35.26 23.71
N PHE A 868 -24.21 -35.36 22.66
CA PHE A 868 -23.88 -36.15 21.46
C PHE A 868 -23.83 -35.32 20.17
N GLY A 869 -24.30 -34.07 20.18
CA GLY A 869 -24.16 -33.14 19.07
C GLY A 869 -25.07 -33.44 17.87
N ARG A 870 -24.48 -33.36 16.67
CA ARG A 870 -25.22 -33.47 15.40
C ARG A 870 -25.52 -34.92 15.02
N ARG A 871 -26.58 -35.09 14.24
CA ARG A 871 -27.01 -36.40 13.76
C ARG A 871 -26.02 -36.94 12.72
N PHE A 872 -25.77 -38.25 12.79
CA PHE A 872 -25.10 -39.01 11.75
C PHE A 872 -26.11 -39.89 11.02
N ARG A 873 -25.95 -40.06 9.71
CA ARG A 873 -26.74 -40.95 8.87
C ARG A 873 -25.84 -41.98 8.20
N VAL A 874 -26.27 -43.24 8.18
CA VAL A 874 -25.63 -44.25 7.32
C VAL A 874 -26.04 -43.93 5.88
N VAL A 875 -25.06 -43.57 5.05
CA VAL A 875 -25.28 -43.23 3.63
C VAL A 875 -24.91 -44.38 2.69
N GLN A 876 -24.10 -45.33 3.18
CA GLN A 876 -23.78 -46.57 2.48
C GLN A 876 -23.54 -47.67 3.51
N PHE A 877 -23.97 -48.89 3.20
CA PHE A 877 -23.71 -50.07 4.01
C PHE A 877 -23.40 -51.25 3.10
N ARG A 878 -22.39 -52.04 3.42
CA ARG A 878 -22.11 -53.31 2.75
C ARG A 878 -21.60 -54.35 3.73
N TRP A 879 -21.86 -55.62 3.42
CA TRP A 879 -21.21 -56.74 4.08
C TRP A 879 -19.82 -56.93 3.48
N LEU A 880 -18.86 -57.31 4.32
CA LEU A 880 -17.48 -57.60 3.96
C LEU A 880 -17.20 -59.09 4.12
N SER A 881 -16.25 -59.60 3.34
CA SER A 881 -15.61 -60.89 3.67
C SER A 881 -14.56 -60.71 4.79
N ALA A 882 -14.12 -61.82 5.37
CA ALA A 882 -13.11 -61.80 6.43
C ALA A 882 -11.77 -61.22 5.94
N GLU A 883 -11.47 -61.32 4.65
CA GLU A 883 -10.22 -60.88 4.03
C GLU A 883 -10.19 -59.37 3.72
N GLU A 884 -11.32 -58.67 3.80
CA GLU A 884 -11.42 -57.24 3.48
C GLU A 884 -11.16 -56.30 4.69
N VAL A 885 -11.05 -56.85 5.90
CA VAL A 885 -10.96 -56.09 7.16
C VAL A 885 -9.53 -55.91 7.62
#